data_AF-A0A970U1P0-F1
#
_entry.id   AF-A0A970U1P0-F1
#
_cell.length_a   1.000
_cell.length_b   1.000
_cell.length_c   1.000
_cell.angle_alpha   90.00
_cell.angle_beta   90.00
_cell.angle_gamma   90.00
#
_symmetry.space_group_name_H-M   'P 1'
#
loop_
_entity.id
_entity.type
_entity.pdbx_description
1 polymer ?
#
loop_
_entity_poly.entity_id
_entity_poly.type
_entity_poly.pdbx_seq_one_letter_code
_entity_poly.pdbx_strand_id
1 'polypeptide(L)'
;MTTSDLKRPLFFWPGIFFLSAASLGFEVVLTRLFAVSVGHAFAVLAITLALLGYGAAGAFLRTRPGLARQALTGLLQSGSALFSLALLVAYSLVNRLPFEPAQLIWDRRQLFVLLLVLLILFVPFFCAGLTLAACFMVRNQEIGRCYGFDLSGSALGCLLPILLFAAGWDERVLLLLAAGGCLSWLCFALAMNSRRLFAAPLSAAACILVFCLVPGSLAVRLSPSRGLAMALEHDQARVLRTAWNADARIDIVASPAVRFAPGLSLNWRQALPEQLGIAVDGGSLVAMTAFEPERMGFLACLPSSLAYQVQTPEQVFVCDFGGGQDILAACSFHAGQIEASERNKGIIAAFRSFYQGQAGLDLSAVTLHHADGRRYLKTSGRPYDLIVLPLTRTANSGGTLFAAGEDYRFTTQAIRDYTCSLNAGGLLAISRYLEPVPCEAIKLPLTLVEALDGTDDLRESLVAIRSWSTWTVLLKKGTFTSPELAAVRRFCAQNGFDLVYCPGISENEANRYNRFAEPIYYRIWQAVFEPQERNRLLSEYLFQVAPASDDAPFYHHYFSWRHLDQLMAATSGNWQFLVQGGFLLPVVFLQSLLLSLLLILLPDWIGRKKIRSCLPHRSRAVAVSYFLLVGTGFMFFEMTLIGRLAALFDTPATAMAVALVSLLFSSGLGSLWLTRPRRTRNLILPLLACLLVACAYGLPGLIRLLQPFTLPMRIAWCVLLLFPAGFLLGMPFPLGVSLVGRSDRAQIPWAFSVNSCASVVSASLAATLAISLGYTRMTLLAGACYLAAGLCFFRLVRTWPLPSSGQKTRS
;
A
#
# COMPACT_ATOMS: atom_id res chain seq x y z
N MET A 1 18.54 3.27 -44.42
CA MET A 1 19.12 2.18 -43.58
C MET A 1 18.00 1.36 -42.99
N THR A 2 17.75 0.20 -43.60
CA THR A 2 16.47 -0.49 -43.70
C THR A 2 16.26 -1.60 -42.66
N THR A 3 15.01 -2.03 -42.59
CA THR A 3 14.35 -3.01 -41.71
C THR A 3 14.81 -4.47 -41.83
N SER A 4 15.99 -4.77 -42.38
CA SER A 4 16.30 -6.08 -43.01
C SER A 4 16.71 -7.26 -42.13
N ASP A 5 17.00 -7.09 -40.82
CA ASP A 5 17.52 -8.21 -39.99
C ASP A 5 16.46 -8.96 -39.18
N LEU A 6 15.30 -8.35 -38.95
CA LEU A 6 14.16 -9.03 -38.34
C LEU A 6 13.38 -9.72 -39.43
N LYS A 7 13.64 -11.02 -39.65
CA LYS A 7 12.96 -11.82 -40.67
C LYS A 7 11.45 -11.89 -40.43
N ARG A 8 11.00 -11.75 -39.17
CA ARG A 8 9.58 -11.72 -38.80
C ARG A 8 9.29 -10.60 -37.77
N PRO A 9 9.15 -9.34 -38.20
CA PRO A 9 9.07 -8.18 -37.28
C PRO A 9 7.82 -8.20 -36.39
N LEU A 10 6.78 -8.96 -36.76
CA LEU A 10 5.54 -9.10 -35.99
C LEU A 10 5.77 -9.72 -34.60
N PHE A 11 6.76 -10.61 -34.44
CA PHE A 11 7.03 -11.27 -33.16
C PHE A 11 7.86 -10.40 -32.18
N PHE A 12 8.38 -9.25 -32.63
CA PHE A 12 9.15 -8.36 -31.75
C PHE A 12 8.28 -7.71 -30.67
N TRP A 13 7.05 -7.29 -31.03
CA TRP A 13 6.15 -6.58 -30.10
C TRP A 13 5.56 -7.48 -29.01
N PRO A 14 5.07 -8.69 -29.31
CA PRO A 14 4.65 -9.64 -28.28
C PRO A 14 5.81 -10.01 -27.34
N GLY A 15 7.05 -10.03 -27.82
CA GLY A 15 8.23 -10.26 -26.99
C GLY A 15 8.39 -9.22 -25.88
N ILE A 16 8.18 -7.94 -26.19
CA ILE A 16 8.18 -6.84 -25.21
C ILE A 16 6.99 -7.00 -24.27
N PHE A 17 5.79 -7.25 -24.82
CA PHE A 17 4.55 -7.38 -24.05
C PHE A 17 4.64 -8.46 -22.96
N PHE A 18 5.07 -9.67 -23.32
CA PHE A 18 5.17 -10.79 -22.37
C PHE A 18 6.26 -10.59 -21.32
N LEU A 19 7.41 -9.98 -21.70
CA LEU A 19 8.46 -9.69 -20.72
C LEU A 19 7.98 -8.67 -19.70
N SER A 20 7.32 -7.60 -20.16
CA SER A 20 6.84 -6.51 -19.31
C SER A 20 5.71 -6.99 -18.40
N ALA A 21 4.81 -7.83 -18.93
CA ALA A 21 3.77 -8.49 -18.14
C ALA A 21 4.36 -9.41 -17.06
N ALA A 22 5.35 -10.22 -17.41
CA ALA A 22 5.99 -11.11 -16.45
C ALA A 22 6.81 -10.35 -15.39
N SER A 23 7.51 -9.28 -15.78
CA SER A 23 8.34 -8.47 -14.89
C SER A 23 7.50 -7.69 -13.88
N LEU A 24 6.47 -6.96 -14.36
CA LEU A 24 5.59 -6.23 -13.45
C LEU A 24 4.68 -7.18 -12.64
N GLY A 25 4.28 -8.32 -13.22
CA GLY A 25 3.58 -9.35 -12.47
C GLY A 25 4.43 -9.95 -11.36
N PHE A 26 5.74 -10.12 -11.58
CA PHE A 26 6.66 -10.56 -10.54
C PHE A 26 6.80 -9.54 -9.41
N GLU A 27 6.88 -8.26 -9.75
CA GLU A 27 6.84 -7.18 -8.76
C GLU A 27 5.58 -7.25 -7.90
N VAL A 28 4.39 -7.36 -8.51
CA VAL A 28 3.11 -7.46 -7.79
C VAL A 28 3.06 -8.71 -6.90
N VAL A 29 3.48 -9.88 -7.41
CA VAL A 29 3.54 -11.10 -6.58
C VAL A 29 4.51 -10.92 -5.42
N LEU A 30 5.68 -10.32 -5.65
CA LEU A 30 6.68 -10.09 -4.60
C LEU A 30 6.15 -9.18 -3.49
N THR A 31 5.35 -8.15 -3.81
CA THR A 31 4.69 -7.32 -2.78
C THR A 31 3.80 -8.15 -1.85
N ARG A 32 3.04 -9.11 -2.39
CA ARG A 32 2.17 -10.01 -1.61
C ARG A 32 2.98 -11.03 -0.81
N LEU A 33 4.01 -11.64 -1.40
CA LEU A 33 4.83 -12.62 -0.71
C LEU A 33 5.63 -11.98 0.44
N PHE A 34 6.12 -10.75 0.27
CA PHE A 34 6.74 -9.98 1.35
C PHE A 34 5.76 -9.52 2.42
N ALA A 35 4.54 -9.15 2.04
CA ALA A 35 3.48 -8.84 3.01
C ALA A 35 3.23 -10.02 3.96
N VAL A 36 3.22 -11.25 3.43
CA VAL A 36 2.99 -12.49 4.18
C VAL A 36 4.23 -12.93 4.99
N SER A 37 5.40 -12.98 4.35
CA SER A 37 6.63 -13.53 4.98
C SER A 37 7.22 -12.63 6.06
N VAL A 38 7.30 -11.33 5.81
CA VAL A 38 8.06 -10.36 6.61
C VAL A 38 7.14 -9.25 7.14
N GLY A 39 6.22 -8.76 6.31
CA GLY A 39 5.21 -7.75 6.65
C GLY A 39 5.02 -6.71 5.54
N HIS A 40 3.85 -6.05 5.53
CA HIS A 40 3.46 -5.06 4.50
C HIS A 40 4.47 -3.93 4.29
N ALA A 41 5.12 -3.53 5.39
CA ALA A 41 6.29 -2.69 5.44
C ALA A 41 7.31 -2.94 4.30
N PHE A 42 7.73 -4.20 4.15
CA PHE A 42 8.80 -4.57 3.21
C PHE A 42 8.29 -4.81 1.79
N ALA A 43 6.97 -4.83 1.58
CA ALA A 43 6.39 -4.95 0.24
C ALA A 43 6.78 -3.76 -0.66
N VAL A 44 6.91 -2.56 -0.10
CA VAL A 44 7.34 -1.35 -0.84
C VAL A 44 8.75 -1.48 -1.41
N LEU A 45 9.62 -2.28 -0.78
CA LEU A 45 10.97 -2.51 -1.28
C LEU A 45 10.96 -3.19 -2.66
N ALA A 46 9.97 -4.05 -2.94
CA ALA A 46 9.85 -4.74 -4.23
C ALA A 46 9.75 -3.72 -5.39
N ILE A 47 8.91 -2.69 -5.23
CA ILE A 47 8.71 -1.62 -6.22
C ILE A 47 10.01 -0.85 -6.44
N THR A 48 10.66 -0.42 -5.35
CA THR A 48 11.91 0.34 -5.44
C THR A 48 13.02 -0.47 -6.12
N LEU A 49 13.06 -1.78 -5.88
CA LEU A 49 14.07 -2.66 -6.44
C LEU A 49 13.87 -2.92 -7.93
N ALA A 50 12.62 -3.08 -8.36
CA ALA A 50 12.28 -3.24 -9.76
C ALA A 50 12.74 -2.03 -10.60
N LEU A 51 12.36 -0.84 -10.15
CA LEU A 51 12.74 0.42 -10.78
C LEU A 51 14.26 0.67 -10.73
N LEU A 52 14.92 0.32 -9.62
CA LEU A 52 16.39 0.39 -9.50
C LEU A 52 17.09 -0.56 -10.49
N GLY A 53 16.56 -1.77 -10.66
CA GLY A 53 17.03 -2.75 -11.65
C GLY A 53 16.99 -2.19 -13.08
N TYR A 54 15.87 -1.57 -13.47
CA TYR A 54 15.74 -0.89 -14.76
C TYR A 54 16.71 0.29 -14.91
N GLY A 55 16.84 1.10 -13.85
CA GLY A 55 17.77 2.23 -13.78
C GLY A 55 19.22 1.80 -14.00
N ALA A 56 19.64 0.75 -13.31
CA ALA A 56 20.99 0.19 -13.41
C ALA A 56 21.27 -0.46 -14.76
N ALA A 57 20.28 -1.14 -15.36
CA ALA A 57 20.39 -1.71 -16.69
C ALA A 57 20.66 -0.64 -17.77
N GLY A 58 19.95 0.48 -17.70
CA GLY A 58 20.18 1.63 -18.58
C GLY A 58 21.56 2.26 -18.39
N ALA A 59 22.01 2.42 -17.13
CA ALA A 59 23.34 2.91 -16.79
C ALA A 59 24.44 1.97 -17.32
N PHE A 60 24.26 0.65 -17.19
CA PHE A 60 25.20 -0.35 -17.69
C PHE A 60 25.34 -0.30 -19.21
N LEU A 61 24.24 -0.28 -19.97
CA LEU A 61 24.30 -0.20 -21.44
C LEU A 61 24.95 1.09 -21.93
N ARG A 62 24.77 2.21 -21.22
CA ARG A 62 25.44 3.47 -21.52
C ARG A 62 26.97 3.35 -21.48
N THR A 63 27.54 2.54 -20.57
CA THR A 63 29.00 2.33 -20.50
C THR A 63 29.56 1.57 -21.70
N ARG A 64 28.69 0.95 -22.52
CA ARG A 64 29.06 0.13 -23.68
C ARG A 64 28.43 0.68 -24.98
N PRO A 65 28.73 1.93 -25.37
CA PRO A 65 28.09 2.59 -26.53
C PRO A 65 28.41 1.91 -27.87
N GLY A 66 29.51 1.14 -27.95
CA GLY A 66 29.96 0.42 -29.14
C GLY A 66 29.38 -0.99 -29.30
N LEU A 67 28.36 -1.36 -28.51
CA LEU A 67 27.68 -2.65 -28.68
C LEU A 67 27.09 -2.74 -30.09
N ALA A 68 27.61 -3.68 -30.89
CA ALA A 68 27.08 -3.96 -32.21
C ALA A 68 25.59 -4.35 -32.11
N ARG A 69 24.81 -4.03 -33.15
CA ARG A 69 23.37 -4.39 -33.20
C ARG A 69 23.14 -5.89 -32.99
N GLN A 70 24.08 -6.73 -33.43
CA GLN A 70 24.09 -8.19 -33.20
C GLN A 70 24.19 -8.56 -31.70
N ALA A 71 25.00 -7.84 -30.93
CA ALA A 71 25.11 -8.03 -29.49
C ALA A 71 23.81 -7.60 -28.78
N LEU A 72 23.20 -6.48 -29.22
CA LEU A 72 21.89 -6.04 -28.71
C LEU A 72 20.78 -7.07 -28.99
N THR A 73 20.75 -7.66 -30.18
CA THR A 73 19.80 -8.73 -30.52
C THR A 73 20.06 -10.02 -29.73
N GLY A 74 21.33 -10.35 -29.47
CA GLY A 74 21.69 -11.47 -28.58
C GLY A 74 21.19 -11.24 -27.16
N LEU A 75 21.30 -10.00 -26.65
CA LEU A 75 20.80 -9.60 -25.34
C LEU A 75 19.28 -9.76 -25.21
N LEU A 76 18.50 -9.60 -26.29
CA LEU A 76 17.05 -9.80 -26.23
C LEU A 76 16.68 -11.26 -25.90
N GLN A 77 17.38 -12.21 -26.52
CA GLN A 77 17.19 -13.63 -26.21
C GLN A 77 17.78 -13.95 -24.83
N SER A 78 19.07 -13.69 -24.61
CA SER A 78 19.70 -14.10 -23.34
C SER A 78 19.07 -13.40 -22.14
N GLY A 79 18.65 -12.15 -22.28
CA GLY A 79 18.02 -11.36 -21.21
C GLY A 79 16.65 -11.91 -20.80
N SER A 80 15.75 -12.23 -21.75
CA SER A 80 14.45 -12.84 -21.42
C SER A 80 14.59 -14.24 -20.80
N ALA A 81 15.54 -15.05 -21.27
CA ALA A 81 15.80 -16.36 -20.68
C ALA A 81 16.40 -16.26 -19.26
N LEU A 82 17.39 -15.37 -19.08
CA LEU A 82 17.98 -15.10 -17.77
C LEU A 82 16.96 -14.52 -16.79
N PHE A 83 16.05 -13.66 -17.24
CA PHE A 83 14.96 -13.16 -16.41
C PHE A 83 14.08 -14.30 -15.86
N SER A 84 13.62 -15.20 -16.74
CA SER A 84 12.77 -16.33 -16.33
C SER A 84 13.45 -17.25 -15.30
N LEU A 85 14.71 -17.58 -15.53
CA LEU A 85 15.49 -18.39 -14.59
C LEU A 85 15.80 -17.63 -13.29
N ALA A 86 16.25 -16.38 -13.40
CA ALA A 86 16.61 -15.55 -12.26
C ALA A 86 15.42 -15.30 -11.35
N LEU A 87 14.20 -15.15 -11.89
CA LEU A 87 12.98 -14.98 -11.10
C LEU A 87 12.77 -16.15 -10.13
N LEU A 88 12.80 -17.39 -10.63
CA LEU A 88 12.57 -18.59 -9.80
C LEU A 88 13.72 -18.83 -8.82
N VAL A 89 14.97 -18.69 -9.28
CA VAL A 89 16.15 -18.87 -8.44
C VAL A 89 16.22 -17.80 -7.35
N ALA A 90 15.98 -16.54 -7.70
CA ALA A 90 16.02 -15.43 -6.74
C ALA A 90 14.97 -15.61 -5.64
N TYR A 91 13.73 -15.93 -6.02
CA TYR A 91 12.68 -16.21 -5.03
C TYR A 91 13.06 -17.39 -4.11
N SER A 92 13.51 -18.51 -4.67
CA SER A 92 13.86 -19.70 -3.88
C SER A 92 15.03 -19.43 -2.93
N LEU A 93 16.04 -18.67 -3.36
CA LEU A 93 17.17 -18.29 -2.50
C LEU A 93 16.72 -17.36 -1.38
N VAL A 94 15.93 -16.33 -1.68
CA VAL A 94 15.42 -15.38 -0.68
C VAL A 94 14.56 -16.08 0.37
N ASN A 95 13.70 -17.00 -0.04
CA ASN A 95 12.83 -17.77 0.87
C ASN A 95 13.62 -18.67 1.85
N ARG A 96 14.90 -18.96 1.55
CA ARG A 96 15.81 -19.73 2.41
C ARG A 96 16.66 -18.86 3.33
N LEU A 97 16.80 -17.57 3.05
CA LEU A 97 17.60 -16.67 3.87
C LEU A 97 16.84 -16.34 5.18
N PRO A 98 17.50 -16.44 6.36
CA PRO A 98 16.88 -16.15 7.65
C PRO A 98 16.85 -14.64 7.90
N PHE A 99 16.00 -13.93 7.16
CA PHE A 99 15.84 -12.49 7.31
C PHE A 99 14.81 -12.14 8.38
N GLU A 100 15.27 -11.48 9.44
CA GLU A 100 14.44 -11.07 10.59
C GLU A 100 14.41 -9.55 10.73
N PRO A 101 13.34 -8.87 10.31
CA PRO A 101 13.27 -7.41 10.37
C PRO A 101 13.27 -6.86 11.81
N ALA A 102 12.74 -7.60 12.78
CA ALA A 102 12.77 -7.20 14.19
C ALA A 102 14.21 -7.09 14.74
N GLN A 103 15.12 -7.93 14.23
CA GLN A 103 16.51 -7.98 14.66
C GLN A 103 17.40 -6.93 13.98
N LEU A 104 16.91 -6.21 12.95
CA LEU A 104 17.66 -5.14 12.27
C LEU A 104 18.12 -4.02 13.23
N ILE A 105 17.40 -3.87 14.34
CA ILE A 105 17.72 -2.91 15.39
C ILE A 105 19.07 -3.27 16.01
N TRP A 106 19.25 -4.48 16.57
CA TRP A 106 20.47 -4.80 17.31
C TRP A 106 21.50 -5.67 16.56
N ASP A 107 21.11 -6.41 15.52
CA ASP A 107 22.01 -7.34 14.81
C ASP A 107 22.44 -6.81 13.43
N ARG A 108 23.73 -6.46 13.32
CA ARG A 108 24.34 -6.01 12.06
C ARG A 108 24.38 -7.09 10.98
N ARG A 109 24.31 -8.37 11.33
CA ARG A 109 24.25 -9.47 10.34
C ARG A 109 22.96 -9.38 9.52
N GLN A 110 21.86 -8.94 10.12
CA GLN A 110 20.59 -8.78 9.42
C GLN A 110 20.64 -7.68 8.36
N LEU A 111 21.48 -6.65 8.54
CA LEU A 111 21.74 -5.66 7.48
C LEU A 111 22.45 -6.28 6.28
N PHE A 112 23.39 -7.20 6.52
CA PHE A 112 24.06 -7.95 5.46
C PHE A 112 23.10 -8.92 4.75
N VAL A 113 22.23 -9.61 5.51
CA VAL A 113 21.19 -10.48 4.95
C VAL A 113 20.22 -9.66 4.10
N LEU A 114 19.78 -8.49 4.57
CA LEU A 114 18.93 -7.57 3.80
C LEU A 114 19.63 -7.14 2.50
N LEU A 115 20.90 -6.75 2.56
CA LEU A 115 21.67 -6.42 1.36
C LEU A 115 21.71 -7.60 0.38
N LEU A 116 21.93 -8.82 0.87
CA LEU A 116 21.95 -10.02 0.05
C LEU A 116 20.58 -10.30 -0.60
N VAL A 117 19.48 -10.17 0.16
CA VAL A 117 18.11 -10.28 -0.35
C VAL A 117 17.87 -9.27 -1.48
N LEU A 118 18.24 -8.00 -1.27
CA LEU A 118 18.11 -6.95 -2.27
C LEU A 118 18.95 -7.25 -3.52
N LEU A 119 20.20 -7.69 -3.36
CA LEU A 119 21.08 -8.04 -4.48
C LEU A 119 20.57 -9.24 -5.30
N ILE A 120 20.01 -10.25 -4.64
CA ILE A 120 19.47 -11.43 -5.32
C ILE A 120 18.22 -11.06 -6.14
N LEU A 121 17.30 -10.28 -5.55
CA LEU A 121 16.07 -9.86 -6.23
C LEU A 121 16.30 -8.77 -7.28
N PHE A 122 17.42 -8.05 -7.21
CA PHE A 122 17.82 -7.08 -8.23
C PHE A 122 18.07 -7.76 -9.59
N VAL A 123 18.61 -9.00 -9.59
CA VAL A 123 19.03 -9.72 -10.81
C VAL A 123 17.91 -9.87 -11.86
N PRO A 124 16.72 -10.42 -11.54
CA PRO A 124 15.65 -10.54 -12.53
C PRO A 124 15.27 -9.18 -13.13
N PHE A 125 15.04 -8.15 -12.30
CA PHE A 125 14.66 -6.82 -12.80
C PHE A 125 15.75 -6.16 -13.65
N PHE A 126 17.02 -6.37 -13.30
CA PHE A 126 18.14 -5.94 -14.14
C PHE A 126 18.14 -6.63 -15.51
N CYS A 127 17.90 -7.95 -15.58
CA CYS A 127 17.78 -8.69 -16.84
C CYS A 127 16.61 -8.21 -17.71
N ALA A 128 15.44 -7.96 -17.11
CA ALA A 128 14.29 -7.40 -17.80
C ALA A 128 14.59 -5.98 -18.31
N GLY A 129 15.17 -5.12 -17.47
CA GLY A 129 15.58 -3.76 -17.83
C GLY A 129 16.60 -3.70 -18.96
N LEU A 130 17.58 -4.60 -18.97
CA LEU A 130 18.57 -4.69 -20.05
C LEU A 130 17.90 -5.01 -21.38
N THR A 131 16.95 -5.94 -21.35
CA THR A 131 16.20 -6.36 -22.55
C THR A 131 15.33 -5.23 -23.08
N LEU A 132 14.60 -4.52 -22.21
CA LEU A 132 13.76 -3.38 -22.60
C LEU A 132 14.59 -2.21 -23.13
N ALA A 133 15.67 -1.85 -22.46
CA ALA A 133 16.58 -0.80 -22.91
C ALA A 133 17.22 -1.15 -24.27
N ALA A 134 17.58 -2.42 -24.50
CA ALA A 134 18.05 -2.89 -25.80
C ALA A 134 16.95 -2.80 -26.87
N CYS A 135 15.68 -3.13 -26.56
CA CYS A 135 14.56 -2.93 -27.47
C CYS A 135 14.41 -1.47 -27.91
N PHE A 136 14.50 -0.53 -26.97
CA PHE A 136 14.42 0.91 -27.25
C PHE A 136 15.57 1.39 -28.15
N MET A 137 16.77 0.82 -28.01
CA MET A 137 17.89 1.10 -28.91
C MET A 137 17.71 0.52 -30.31
N VAL A 138 17.24 -0.73 -30.43
CA VAL A 138 17.10 -1.46 -31.70
C VAL A 138 16.01 -0.84 -32.59
N ARG A 139 14.92 -0.35 -31.99
CA ARG A 139 13.74 0.23 -32.67
C ARG A 139 13.47 1.68 -32.24
N ASN A 140 14.52 2.50 -32.14
CA ASN A 140 14.40 3.90 -31.71
C ASN A 140 13.39 4.77 -32.51
N GLN A 141 13.22 4.51 -33.81
CA GLN A 141 12.28 5.21 -34.68
C GLN A 141 10.81 4.89 -34.34
N GLU A 142 10.57 3.72 -33.74
CA GLU A 142 9.25 3.23 -33.34
C GLU A 142 9.12 3.18 -31.80
N ILE A 143 9.84 4.07 -31.09
CA ILE A 143 9.87 4.08 -29.61
C ILE A 143 8.47 4.16 -28.99
N GLY A 144 7.54 4.90 -29.61
CA GLY A 144 6.14 4.95 -29.17
C GLY A 144 5.44 3.59 -29.21
N ARG A 145 5.80 2.72 -30.17
CA ARG A 145 5.30 1.33 -30.20
C ARG A 145 6.00 0.46 -29.15
N CYS A 146 7.31 0.56 -29.02
CA CYS A 146 8.04 -0.21 -28.00
C CYS A 146 7.48 0.07 -26.60
N TYR A 147 7.35 1.35 -26.25
CA TYR A 147 6.83 1.77 -24.96
C TYR A 147 5.33 1.48 -24.81
N GLY A 148 4.57 1.53 -25.91
CA GLY A 148 3.17 1.14 -25.92
C GLY A 148 2.94 -0.34 -25.56
N PHE A 149 3.70 -1.26 -26.15
CA PHE A 149 3.62 -2.69 -25.81
C PHE A 149 4.19 -3.02 -24.44
N ASP A 150 5.21 -2.28 -23.98
CA ASP A 150 5.76 -2.37 -22.62
C ASP A 150 4.70 -2.01 -21.58
N LEU A 151 4.06 -0.84 -21.70
CA LEU A 151 3.02 -0.38 -20.78
C LEU A 151 1.76 -1.24 -20.82
N SER A 152 1.31 -1.67 -22.00
CA SER A 152 0.16 -2.57 -22.11
C SER A 152 0.45 -3.96 -21.54
N GLY A 153 1.68 -4.46 -21.71
CA GLY A 153 2.13 -5.72 -21.09
C GLY A 153 2.18 -5.59 -19.58
N SER A 154 2.78 -4.52 -19.09
CA SER A 154 2.79 -4.13 -17.67
C SER A 154 1.37 -4.08 -17.08
N ALA A 155 0.40 -3.47 -17.76
CA ALA A 155 -1.00 -3.46 -17.31
C ALA A 155 -1.58 -4.88 -17.13
N LEU A 156 -1.30 -5.81 -18.06
CA LEU A 156 -1.65 -7.22 -17.88
C LEU A 156 -0.91 -7.85 -16.70
N GLY A 157 0.37 -7.51 -16.52
CA GLY A 157 1.21 -7.92 -15.39
C GLY A 157 0.66 -7.48 -14.03
N CYS A 158 0.01 -6.31 -13.94
CA CYS A 158 -0.69 -5.90 -12.72
C CYS A 158 -1.98 -6.67 -12.49
N LEU A 159 -2.77 -6.88 -13.55
CA LEU A 159 -4.10 -7.49 -13.46
C LEU A 159 -4.03 -9.00 -13.17
N LEU A 160 -3.13 -9.71 -13.86
CA LEU A 160 -3.10 -11.17 -13.89
C LEU A 160 -2.84 -11.80 -12.50
N PRO A 161 -1.82 -11.40 -11.71
CA PRO A 161 -1.61 -11.95 -10.37
C PRO A 161 -2.81 -11.76 -9.46
N ILE A 162 -3.47 -10.61 -9.52
CA ILE A 162 -4.61 -10.27 -8.66
C ILE A 162 -5.81 -11.17 -8.97
N LEU A 163 -6.08 -11.42 -10.26
CA LEU A 163 -7.12 -12.36 -10.68
C LEU A 163 -6.80 -13.81 -10.29
N LEU A 164 -5.53 -14.22 -10.37
CA LEU A 164 -5.11 -15.57 -9.98
C LEU A 164 -5.24 -15.77 -8.47
N PHE A 165 -4.79 -14.82 -7.65
CA PHE A 165 -5.00 -14.86 -6.21
C PHE A 165 -6.50 -14.80 -5.86
N ALA A 166 -7.32 -14.00 -6.56
CA ALA A 166 -8.78 -14.01 -6.38
C ALA A 166 -9.41 -15.38 -6.68
N ALA A 167 -8.83 -16.14 -7.61
CA ALA A 167 -9.22 -17.50 -7.94
C ALA A 167 -8.66 -18.56 -6.98
N GLY A 168 -7.95 -18.16 -5.92
CA GLY A 168 -7.37 -19.05 -4.92
C GLY A 168 -6.03 -19.68 -5.30
N TRP A 169 -5.33 -19.14 -6.30
CA TRP A 169 -3.98 -19.57 -6.61
C TRP A 169 -3.01 -19.16 -5.50
N ASP A 170 -1.95 -19.95 -5.33
CA ASP A 170 -0.92 -19.84 -4.31
C ASP A 170 0.38 -19.28 -4.94
N GLU A 171 1.54 -19.68 -4.44
CA GLU A 171 2.86 -19.27 -4.95
C GLU A 171 3.14 -19.77 -6.38
N ARG A 172 2.35 -20.70 -6.92
CA ARG A 172 2.50 -21.23 -8.29
C ARG A 172 2.33 -20.16 -9.37
N VAL A 173 1.77 -19.00 -9.03
CA VAL A 173 1.72 -17.83 -9.94
C VAL A 173 3.14 -17.47 -10.45
N LEU A 174 4.19 -17.68 -9.66
CA LEU A 174 5.58 -17.46 -10.07
C LEU A 174 5.98 -18.31 -11.29
N LEU A 175 5.48 -19.54 -11.40
CA LEU A 175 5.76 -20.44 -12.53
C LEU A 175 5.13 -19.90 -13.82
N LEU A 176 3.92 -19.34 -13.73
CA LEU A 176 3.24 -18.71 -14.86
C LEU A 176 4.01 -17.46 -15.34
N LEU A 177 4.52 -16.65 -14.41
CA LEU A 177 5.33 -15.48 -14.75
C LEU A 177 6.67 -15.87 -15.38
N ALA A 178 7.32 -16.92 -14.88
CA ALA A 178 8.50 -17.50 -15.51
C ALA A 178 8.21 -17.99 -16.94
N ALA A 179 7.05 -18.63 -17.15
CA ALA A 179 6.59 -19.02 -18.48
C ALA A 179 6.38 -17.81 -19.41
N GLY A 180 5.91 -16.67 -18.89
CA GLY A 180 5.85 -15.39 -19.62
C GLY A 180 7.21 -14.91 -20.12
N GLY A 181 8.26 -15.04 -19.30
CA GLY A 181 9.64 -14.78 -19.71
C GLY A 181 10.12 -15.72 -20.84
N CYS A 182 9.75 -17.00 -20.78
CA CYS A 182 10.03 -17.98 -21.84
C CYS A 182 9.27 -17.66 -23.15
N LEU A 183 8.02 -17.21 -23.05
CA LEU A 183 7.24 -16.76 -24.21
C LEU A 183 7.87 -15.52 -24.86
N SER A 184 8.34 -14.55 -24.05
CA SER A 184 9.08 -13.40 -24.55
C SER A 184 10.33 -13.83 -25.33
N TRP A 185 11.09 -14.76 -24.77
CA TRP A 185 12.25 -15.34 -25.43
C TRP A 185 11.88 -15.97 -26.78
N LEU A 186 10.82 -16.77 -26.82
CA LEU A 186 10.36 -17.45 -28.04
C LEU A 186 9.97 -16.43 -29.11
N CYS A 187 9.24 -15.38 -28.73
CA CYS A 187 8.89 -14.29 -29.62
C CYS A 187 10.13 -13.60 -30.21
N PHE A 188 11.14 -13.27 -29.39
CA PHE A 188 12.39 -12.70 -29.90
C PHE A 188 13.19 -13.67 -30.77
N ALA A 189 13.25 -14.96 -30.41
CA ALA A 189 13.92 -15.99 -31.20
C ALA A 189 13.28 -16.16 -32.59
N LEU A 190 11.95 -16.18 -32.66
CA LEU A 190 11.17 -16.22 -33.91
C LEU A 190 11.34 -14.95 -34.74
N ALA A 191 11.37 -13.78 -34.09
CA ALA A 191 11.56 -12.51 -34.78
C ALA A 191 12.91 -12.44 -35.52
N MET A 192 13.93 -13.12 -34.97
CA MET A 192 15.30 -13.15 -35.48
C MET A 192 15.66 -14.40 -36.31
N ASN A 193 14.78 -15.42 -36.36
CA ASN A 193 15.03 -16.72 -37.02
C ASN A 193 16.37 -17.38 -36.60
N SER A 194 16.62 -17.43 -35.29
CA SER A 194 17.87 -17.94 -34.70
C SER A 194 17.89 -19.47 -34.56
N ARG A 195 19.01 -20.14 -34.90
CA ARG A 195 19.20 -21.60 -34.66
C ARG A 195 19.15 -22.00 -33.18
N ARG A 196 19.18 -21.03 -32.26
CA ARG A 196 19.06 -21.25 -30.80
C ARG A 196 17.61 -21.49 -30.33
N LEU A 197 16.67 -21.64 -31.26
CA LEU A 197 15.23 -21.87 -31.02
C LEU A 197 14.89 -23.06 -30.09
N PHE A 198 15.80 -24.02 -29.87
CA PHE A 198 15.52 -25.22 -29.08
C PHE A 198 16.36 -25.38 -27.80
N ALA A 199 17.56 -24.80 -27.68
CA ALA A 199 18.48 -25.13 -26.59
C ALA A 199 18.16 -24.44 -25.24
N ALA A 200 17.89 -23.12 -25.25
CA ALA A 200 17.56 -22.36 -24.04
C ALA A 200 16.15 -22.61 -23.46
N PRO A 201 15.07 -22.77 -24.25
CA PRO A 201 13.72 -22.96 -23.72
C PRO A 201 13.53 -24.37 -23.16
N LEU A 202 14.23 -25.39 -23.70
CA LEU A 202 14.24 -26.73 -23.09
C LEU A 202 14.88 -26.67 -21.69
N SER A 203 15.98 -25.94 -21.52
CA SER A 203 16.61 -25.79 -20.21
C SER A 203 15.75 -25.01 -19.22
N ALA A 204 15.10 -23.93 -19.65
CA ALA A 204 14.19 -23.16 -18.80
C ALA A 204 12.89 -23.93 -18.49
N ALA A 205 12.33 -24.67 -19.46
CA ALA A 205 11.18 -25.54 -19.28
C ALA A 205 11.51 -26.73 -18.36
N ALA A 206 12.71 -27.30 -18.46
CA ALA A 206 13.19 -28.32 -17.54
C ALA A 206 13.33 -27.76 -16.11
N CYS A 207 13.85 -26.54 -15.94
CA CYS A 207 13.89 -25.88 -14.63
C CYS A 207 12.47 -25.64 -14.07
N ILE A 208 11.54 -25.12 -14.88
CA ILE A 208 10.14 -24.93 -14.48
C ILE A 208 9.52 -26.27 -14.08
N LEU A 209 9.75 -27.33 -14.86
CA LEU A 209 9.27 -28.69 -14.57
C LEU A 209 9.84 -29.23 -13.26
N VAL A 210 11.14 -29.01 -12.97
CA VAL A 210 11.76 -29.38 -11.69
C VAL A 210 11.08 -28.68 -10.52
N PHE A 211 10.78 -27.38 -10.63
CA PHE A 211 10.05 -26.65 -9.57
C PHE A 211 8.60 -27.12 -9.43
N CYS A 212 7.93 -27.54 -10.51
CA CYS A 212 6.60 -28.15 -10.44
C CYS A 212 6.62 -29.52 -9.74
N LEU A 213 7.70 -30.28 -9.88
CA LEU A 213 7.82 -31.64 -9.37
C LEU A 213 8.30 -31.72 -7.92
N VAL A 214 8.86 -30.65 -7.34
CA VAL A 214 9.30 -30.61 -5.93
C VAL A 214 8.21 -29.94 -5.07
N PRO A 215 7.40 -30.72 -4.31
CA PRO A 215 6.35 -30.18 -3.47
C PRO A 215 6.94 -29.26 -2.39
N GLY A 216 6.30 -28.12 -2.15
CA GLY A 216 6.71 -27.19 -1.09
C GLY A 216 7.96 -26.35 -1.39
N SER A 217 8.62 -26.53 -2.53
CA SER A 217 9.81 -25.73 -2.92
C SER A 217 9.54 -24.22 -3.02
N LEU A 218 8.29 -23.86 -3.32
CA LEU A 218 7.82 -22.47 -3.46
C LEU A 218 7.02 -21.97 -2.25
N ALA A 219 6.72 -22.82 -1.27
CA ALA A 219 5.90 -22.43 -0.13
C ALA A 219 6.55 -21.29 0.66
N VAL A 220 5.82 -20.20 0.92
CA VAL A 220 6.36 -19.06 1.66
C VAL A 220 6.78 -19.48 3.07
N ARG A 221 8.02 -19.17 3.43
CA ARG A 221 8.51 -19.28 4.81
C ARG A 221 8.20 -17.99 5.56
N LEU A 222 7.50 -18.12 6.68
CA LEU A 222 7.25 -16.99 7.58
C LEU A 222 8.51 -16.70 8.40
N SER A 223 8.76 -15.42 8.62
CA SER A 223 9.74 -14.97 9.60
C SER A 223 9.29 -15.41 11.02
N PRO A 224 10.15 -16.03 11.85
CA PRO A 224 9.87 -16.36 13.25
C PRO A 224 9.20 -15.25 14.08
N SER A 225 9.52 -13.98 13.84
CA SER A 225 8.90 -12.85 14.55
C SER A 225 7.45 -12.56 14.16
N ARG A 226 6.90 -13.27 13.17
CA ARG A 226 5.50 -13.14 12.75
C ARG A 226 4.57 -13.78 13.78
N GLY A 227 3.44 -13.13 14.06
CA GLY A 227 2.49 -13.61 15.08
C GLY A 227 1.97 -15.02 14.82
N LEU A 228 1.74 -15.39 13.55
CA LEU A 228 1.40 -16.76 13.18
C LEU A 228 2.55 -17.75 13.45
N ALA A 229 3.79 -17.39 13.13
CA ALA A 229 4.94 -18.25 13.36
C ALA A 229 5.13 -18.51 14.87
N MET A 230 5.07 -17.46 15.69
CA MET A 230 5.14 -17.56 17.16
C MET A 230 4.02 -18.46 17.73
N ALA A 231 2.79 -18.32 17.23
CA ALA A 231 1.68 -19.13 17.71
C ALA A 231 1.82 -20.62 17.35
N LEU A 232 2.58 -20.93 16.28
CA LEU A 232 2.87 -22.29 15.82
C LEU A 232 4.08 -22.92 16.51
N GLU A 233 4.83 -22.19 17.34
CA GLU A 233 5.92 -22.75 18.14
C GLU A 233 5.44 -23.62 19.32
N HIS A 234 4.15 -23.53 19.67
CA HIS A 234 3.56 -24.40 20.70
C HIS A 234 3.33 -25.82 20.15
N ASP A 235 3.68 -26.85 20.93
CA ASP A 235 3.60 -28.26 20.52
C ASP A 235 2.20 -28.72 20.06
N GLN A 236 1.14 -28.12 20.61
CA GLN A 236 -0.26 -28.44 20.26
C GLN A 236 -0.80 -27.57 19.12
N ALA A 237 0.01 -26.67 18.57
CA ALA A 237 -0.43 -25.75 17.54
C ALA A 237 -0.54 -26.44 16.18
N ARG A 238 -1.65 -26.20 15.49
CA ARG A 238 -1.90 -26.73 14.14
C ARG A 238 -2.63 -25.72 13.28
N VAL A 239 -2.16 -25.55 12.05
CA VAL A 239 -2.91 -24.83 11.01
C VAL A 239 -4.03 -25.76 10.53
N LEU A 240 -5.28 -25.34 10.73
CA LEU A 240 -6.47 -26.08 10.31
C LEU A 240 -6.78 -25.83 8.83
N ARG A 241 -6.60 -24.58 8.37
CA ARG A 241 -6.91 -24.17 7.01
C ARG A 241 -6.10 -22.95 6.61
N THR A 242 -5.61 -22.94 5.37
CA THR A 242 -5.03 -21.78 4.71
C THR A 242 -5.84 -21.46 3.46
N ALA A 243 -6.18 -20.20 3.24
CA ALA A 243 -6.86 -19.75 2.03
C ALA A 243 -6.20 -18.49 1.47
N TRP A 244 -5.93 -18.48 0.16
CA TRP A 244 -5.46 -17.30 -0.56
C TRP A 244 -6.62 -16.60 -1.24
N ASN A 245 -6.65 -15.27 -1.15
CA ASN A 245 -7.47 -14.42 -2.00
C ASN A 245 -6.65 -13.19 -2.45
N ALA A 246 -7.25 -12.33 -3.28
CA ALA A 246 -6.57 -11.13 -3.81
C ALA A 246 -6.10 -10.15 -2.72
N ASP A 247 -6.75 -10.16 -1.56
CA ASP A 247 -6.53 -9.16 -0.50
C ASP A 247 -5.55 -9.66 0.56
N ALA A 248 -5.70 -10.92 0.98
CA ALA A 248 -4.87 -11.55 2.00
C ALA A 248 -4.76 -13.07 1.86
N ARG A 249 -3.76 -13.62 2.54
CA ARG A 249 -3.72 -15.02 2.96
C ARG A 249 -4.35 -15.11 4.35
N ILE A 250 -5.29 -16.03 4.54
CA ILE A 250 -5.94 -16.28 5.82
C ILE A 250 -5.56 -17.66 6.31
N ASP A 251 -5.06 -17.74 7.54
CA ASP A 251 -4.72 -18.98 8.22
C ASP A 251 -5.60 -19.13 9.48
N ILE A 252 -6.31 -20.25 9.59
CA ILE A 252 -7.08 -20.64 10.78
C ILE A 252 -6.22 -21.61 11.59
N VAL A 253 -6.02 -21.31 12.86
CA VAL A 253 -5.07 -22.02 13.73
C VAL A 253 -5.74 -22.43 15.03
N ALA A 254 -5.56 -23.67 15.42
CA ALA A 254 -5.78 -24.09 16.80
C ALA A 254 -4.43 -24.03 17.52
N SER A 255 -4.30 -23.22 18.57
CA SER A 255 -3.07 -23.13 19.37
C SER A 255 -3.41 -22.70 20.79
N PRO A 256 -2.74 -23.23 21.83
CA PRO A 256 -2.86 -22.74 23.20
C PRO A 256 -2.52 -21.25 23.37
N ALA A 257 -1.76 -20.68 22.43
CA ALA A 257 -1.42 -19.26 22.38
C ALA A 257 -2.62 -18.36 22.03
N VAL A 258 -3.69 -18.92 21.46
CA VAL A 258 -4.86 -18.14 21.07
C VAL A 258 -5.68 -17.80 22.31
N ARG A 259 -5.40 -16.62 22.87
CA ARG A 259 -6.15 -16.02 23.97
C ARG A 259 -6.44 -14.57 23.64
N PHE A 260 -7.64 -14.31 23.14
CA PHE A 260 -8.08 -13.00 22.70
C PHE A 260 -9.25 -12.53 23.56
N ALA A 261 -8.97 -11.56 24.44
CA ALA A 261 -9.95 -10.84 25.24
C ALA A 261 -9.33 -9.47 25.62
N PRO A 262 -9.12 -8.57 24.64
CA PRO A 262 -8.30 -7.38 24.81
C PRO A 262 -8.90 -6.43 25.86
N GLY A 263 -8.13 -6.12 26.90
CA GLY A 263 -8.58 -5.26 27.99
C GLY A 263 -9.48 -5.93 29.03
N LEU A 264 -9.64 -7.25 28.99
CA LEU A 264 -10.43 -7.99 29.98
C LEU A 264 -10.07 -7.58 31.41
N SER A 265 -11.11 -7.36 32.22
CA SER A 265 -10.98 -7.02 33.64
C SER A 265 -10.06 -8.01 34.36
N LEU A 266 -9.14 -7.47 35.16
CA LEU A 266 -8.30 -8.28 36.05
C LEU A 266 -9.10 -8.94 37.18
N ASN A 267 -10.37 -8.55 37.39
CA ASN A 267 -11.28 -9.20 38.33
C ASN A 267 -11.83 -10.52 37.77
N TRP A 268 -11.75 -10.75 36.45
CA TRP A 268 -12.20 -11.99 35.84
C TRP A 268 -11.23 -13.14 36.12
N ARG A 269 -11.73 -14.22 36.73
CA ARG A 269 -10.92 -15.37 37.16
C ARG A 269 -11.26 -16.70 36.47
N GLN A 270 -12.34 -16.72 35.69
CA GLN A 270 -12.79 -17.93 35.01
C GLN A 270 -12.01 -18.13 33.71
N ALA A 271 -11.93 -19.38 33.25
CA ALA A 271 -11.33 -19.70 31.96
C ALA A 271 -12.18 -19.12 30.81
N LEU A 272 -11.51 -18.66 29.75
CA LEU A 272 -12.19 -18.30 28.51
C LEU A 272 -12.68 -19.58 27.79
N PRO A 273 -13.76 -19.50 27.01
CA PRO A 273 -14.15 -20.58 26.10
C PRO A 273 -13.03 -20.93 25.11
N GLU A 274 -13.15 -22.07 24.45
CA GLU A 274 -12.17 -22.46 23.42
C GLU A 274 -12.11 -21.41 22.29
N GLN A 275 -10.90 -21.12 21.82
CA GLN A 275 -10.65 -20.08 20.82
C GLN A 275 -9.82 -20.61 19.65
N LEU A 276 -10.28 -20.37 18.43
CA LEU A 276 -9.50 -20.57 17.21
C LEU A 276 -8.93 -19.23 16.73
N GLY A 277 -7.66 -19.22 16.37
CA GLY A 277 -6.97 -18.03 15.86
C GLY A 277 -7.20 -17.85 14.37
N ILE A 278 -7.43 -16.61 13.95
CA ILE A 278 -7.36 -16.17 12.56
C ILE A 278 -6.12 -15.29 12.42
N ALA A 279 -5.20 -15.70 11.54
CA ALA A 279 -4.10 -14.86 11.08
C ALA A 279 -4.41 -14.31 9.69
N VAL A 280 -4.17 -13.02 9.49
CA VAL A 280 -4.21 -12.36 8.17
C VAL A 280 -2.77 -12.05 7.76
N ASP A 281 -2.35 -12.55 6.59
CA ASP A 281 -0.99 -12.41 6.05
C ASP A 281 0.11 -12.84 7.03
N GLY A 282 -0.11 -13.91 7.79
CA GLY A 282 0.82 -14.36 8.83
C GLY A 282 1.00 -13.36 9.98
N GLY A 283 0.10 -12.38 10.11
CA GLY A 283 0.10 -11.39 11.18
C GLY A 283 -0.25 -11.98 12.54
N SER A 284 -0.57 -11.11 13.50
CA SER A 284 -1.06 -11.56 14.80
C SER A 284 -2.46 -12.18 14.72
N LEU A 285 -2.79 -12.96 15.73
CA LEU A 285 -4.04 -13.69 15.82
C LEU A 285 -5.15 -12.85 16.46
N VAL A 286 -6.31 -12.87 15.83
CA VAL A 286 -7.61 -12.54 16.47
C VAL A 286 -8.36 -13.86 16.68
N ALA A 287 -9.15 -14.00 17.74
CA ALA A 287 -9.86 -15.25 17.99
C ALA A 287 -11.30 -15.26 17.48
N MET A 288 -11.72 -16.40 16.95
CA MET A 288 -13.11 -16.84 16.97
C MET A 288 -13.32 -17.65 18.25
N THR A 289 -14.20 -17.16 19.12
CA THR A 289 -14.49 -17.77 20.43
C THR A 289 -15.68 -18.70 20.31
N ALA A 290 -15.54 -19.94 20.76
CA ALA A 290 -16.63 -20.90 20.83
C ALA A 290 -17.75 -20.36 21.75
N PHE A 291 -18.99 -20.51 21.31
CA PHE A 291 -20.14 -20.07 22.07
C PHE A 291 -20.50 -21.11 23.14
N GLU A 292 -20.27 -20.74 24.40
CA GLU A 292 -20.60 -21.55 25.58
C GLU A 292 -21.40 -20.65 26.55
N PRO A 293 -22.75 -20.74 26.62
CA PRO A 293 -23.58 -19.79 27.37
C PRO A 293 -23.10 -19.51 28.80
N GLU A 294 -22.67 -20.54 29.52
CA GLU A 294 -22.18 -20.46 30.90
C GLU A 294 -20.86 -19.69 31.03
N ARG A 295 -20.07 -19.61 29.96
CA ARG A 295 -18.74 -18.99 29.94
C ARG A 295 -18.69 -17.69 29.15
N MET A 296 -19.82 -17.19 28.62
CA MET A 296 -19.87 -15.92 27.88
C MET A 296 -19.79 -14.68 28.79
N GLY A 297 -19.82 -14.84 30.12
CA GLY A 297 -19.81 -13.73 31.08
C GLY A 297 -18.60 -12.80 30.95
N PHE A 298 -17.47 -13.27 30.40
CA PHE A 298 -16.28 -12.44 30.20
C PHE A 298 -16.54 -11.25 29.26
N LEU A 299 -17.49 -11.37 28.33
CA LEU A 299 -17.85 -10.29 27.40
C LEU A 299 -18.34 -9.06 28.17
N ALA A 300 -19.14 -9.24 29.23
CA ALA A 300 -19.59 -8.15 30.06
C ALA A 300 -18.46 -7.48 30.89
N CYS A 301 -17.29 -8.10 30.95
CA CYS A 301 -16.10 -7.60 31.61
C CYS A 301 -15.05 -7.02 30.65
N LEU A 302 -15.42 -6.75 29.40
CA LEU A 302 -14.58 -6.10 28.40
C LEU A 302 -14.90 -4.59 28.30
N PRO A 303 -13.89 -3.71 28.14
CA PRO A 303 -14.13 -2.28 27.91
C PRO A 303 -15.01 -1.98 26.69
N SER A 304 -14.91 -2.78 25.64
CA SER A 304 -15.73 -2.62 24.42
C SER A 304 -17.23 -2.85 24.67
N SER A 305 -17.59 -3.51 25.77
CA SER A 305 -18.99 -3.74 26.15
C SER A 305 -19.63 -2.58 26.92
N LEU A 306 -18.89 -1.49 27.19
CA LEU A 306 -19.41 -0.30 27.88
C LEU A 306 -20.70 0.22 27.24
N ALA A 307 -20.80 0.24 25.91
CA ALA A 307 -21.97 0.77 25.21
C ALA A 307 -23.27 0.03 25.57
N TYR A 308 -23.20 -1.30 25.76
CA TYR A 308 -24.37 -2.13 26.14
C TYR A 308 -24.77 -1.98 27.60
N GLN A 309 -23.91 -1.39 28.43
CA GLN A 309 -24.19 -1.10 29.84
C GLN A 309 -24.86 0.26 30.02
N VAL A 310 -24.63 1.15 29.05
CA VAL A 310 -25.21 2.49 29.04
C VAL A 310 -26.61 2.47 28.40
N GLN A 311 -26.79 1.69 27.34
CA GLN A 311 -28.06 1.57 26.62
C GLN A 311 -28.28 0.12 26.16
N THR A 312 -29.54 -0.22 25.87
CA THR A 312 -29.94 -1.49 25.23
C THR A 312 -30.24 -1.23 23.75
N PRO A 313 -29.25 -1.33 22.84
CA PRO A 313 -29.46 -0.98 21.44
C PRO A 313 -30.30 -2.03 20.71
N GLU A 314 -31.26 -1.58 19.88
CA GLU A 314 -32.04 -2.46 19.02
C GLU A 314 -31.30 -2.71 17.70
N GLN A 315 -30.71 -1.68 17.12
CA GLN A 315 -29.97 -1.73 15.85
C GLN A 315 -28.47 -1.52 16.07
N VAL A 316 -27.67 -2.58 15.91
CA VAL A 316 -26.21 -2.55 16.11
C VAL A 316 -25.50 -2.75 14.77
N PHE A 317 -24.51 -1.89 14.48
CA PHE A 317 -23.59 -2.06 13.38
C PHE A 317 -22.16 -2.32 13.86
N VAL A 318 -21.51 -3.39 13.40
CA VAL A 318 -20.11 -3.70 13.69
C VAL A 318 -19.26 -3.51 12.43
N CYS A 319 -18.31 -2.57 12.47
CA CYS A 319 -17.36 -2.31 11.38
C CYS A 319 -16.19 -3.28 11.41
N ASP A 320 -15.87 -3.97 10.30
CA ASP A 320 -14.77 -4.93 10.20
C ASP A 320 -14.78 -5.91 11.39
N PHE A 321 -15.69 -6.88 11.47
CA PHE A 321 -15.86 -7.64 12.72
C PHE A 321 -14.70 -8.60 13.08
N GLY A 322 -13.78 -8.89 12.15
CA GLY A 322 -12.62 -9.77 12.41
C GLY A 322 -13.02 -11.15 12.93
N GLY A 323 -12.57 -11.50 14.15
CA GLY A 323 -12.91 -12.78 14.80
C GLY A 323 -14.34 -12.88 15.33
N GLY A 324 -15.12 -11.79 15.32
CA GLY A 324 -16.54 -11.81 15.68
C GLY A 324 -16.84 -11.57 17.16
N GLN A 325 -15.86 -11.19 17.98
CA GLN A 325 -16.07 -10.96 19.42
C GLN A 325 -17.16 -9.92 19.70
N ASP A 326 -17.20 -8.81 18.96
CA ASP A 326 -18.20 -7.76 19.16
C ASP A 326 -19.60 -8.14 18.62
N ILE A 327 -19.66 -9.06 17.64
CA ILE A 327 -20.93 -9.70 17.25
C ILE A 327 -21.43 -10.59 18.40
N LEU A 328 -20.55 -11.40 19.00
CA LEU A 328 -20.90 -12.22 20.15
C LEU A 328 -21.35 -11.37 21.34
N ALA A 329 -20.68 -10.23 21.60
CA ALA A 329 -21.11 -9.28 22.62
C ALA A 329 -22.54 -8.77 22.33
N ALA A 330 -22.82 -8.32 21.10
CA ALA A 330 -24.15 -7.87 20.72
C ALA A 330 -25.22 -8.97 20.92
N CYS A 331 -24.92 -10.23 20.56
CA CYS A 331 -25.80 -11.37 20.81
C CYS A 331 -26.02 -11.62 22.31
N SER A 332 -24.95 -11.62 23.13
CA SER A 332 -25.04 -11.85 24.58
C SER A 332 -25.82 -10.75 25.31
N PHE A 333 -25.80 -9.52 24.78
CA PHE A 333 -26.60 -8.40 25.27
C PHE A 333 -28.00 -8.30 24.63
N HIS A 334 -28.43 -9.33 23.88
CA HIS A 334 -29.76 -9.44 23.28
C HIS A 334 -30.15 -8.25 22.38
N ALA A 335 -29.19 -7.74 21.59
CA ALA A 335 -29.48 -6.74 20.58
C ALA A 335 -30.49 -7.27 19.54
N GLY A 336 -31.43 -6.43 19.09
CA GLY A 336 -32.54 -6.83 18.23
C GLY A 336 -32.11 -7.26 16.82
N GLN A 337 -31.32 -6.42 16.15
CA GLN A 337 -30.76 -6.67 14.83
C GLN A 337 -29.28 -6.27 14.81
N ILE A 338 -28.45 -7.17 14.30
CA ILE A 338 -27.00 -7.01 14.26
C ILE A 338 -26.57 -7.05 12.80
N GLU A 339 -26.10 -5.93 12.29
CA GLU A 339 -25.45 -5.87 10.98
C GLU A 339 -23.94 -5.76 11.18
N ALA A 340 -23.16 -6.53 10.43
CA ALA A 340 -21.72 -6.47 10.52
C ALA A 340 -21.10 -6.47 9.12
N SER A 341 -20.04 -5.69 8.96
CA SER A 341 -19.29 -5.59 7.71
C SER A 341 -17.90 -6.17 7.86
N GLU A 342 -17.39 -6.76 6.77
CA GLU A 342 -16.01 -7.22 6.68
C GLU A 342 -15.55 -7.14 5.23
N ARG A 343 -14.35 -6.60 5.03
CA ARG A 343 -13.75 -6.40 3.70
C ARG A 343 -13.22 -7.70 3.14
N ASN A 344 -12.78 -8.64 4.00
CA ASN A 344 -12.19 -9.89 3.55
C ASN A 344 -13.21 -11.04 3.50
N LYS A 345 -13.51 -11.51 2.29
CA LYS A 345 -14.42 -12.67 2.08
C LYS A 345 -14.00 -13.92 2.84
N GLY A 346 -12.70 -14.13 3.04
CA GLY A 346 -12.21 -15.31 3.75
C GLY A 346 -12.49 -15.24 5.26
N ILE A 347 -12.50 -14.04 5.86
CA ILE A 347 -12.91 -13.86 7.27
C ILE A 347 -14.42 -14.12 7.40
N ILE A 348 -15.24 -13.60 6.47
CA ILE A 348 -16.68 -13.89 6.43
C ILE A 348 -16.94 -15.39 6.30
N ALA A 349 -16.20 -16.07 5.40
CA ALA A 349 -16.32 -17.51 5.23
C ALA A 349 -15.89 -18.29 6.48
N ALA A 350 -14.79 -17.88 7.13
CA ALA A 350 -14.31 -18.47 8.38
C ALA A 350 -15.35 -18.31 9.50
N PHE A 351 -15.85 -17.08 9.71
CA PHE A 351 -16.90 -16.78 10.69
C PHE A 351 -18.14 -17.64 10.48
N ARG A 352 -18.67 -17.68 9.25
CA ARG A 352 -19.83 -18.53 8.92
C ARG A 352 -19.55 -19.99 9.22
N SER A 353 -18.41 -20.51 8.77
CA SER A 353 -18.07 -21.93 8.98
C SER A 353 -17.89 -22.31 10.45
N PHE A 354 -17.44 -21.38 11.29
CA PHE A 354 -17.16 -21.64 12.70
C PHE A 354 -18.40 -21.52 13.59
N TYR A 355 -19.23 -20.50 13.34
CA TYR A 355 -20.41 -20.21 14.17
C TYR A 355 -21.69 -20.89 13.70
N GLN A 356 -21.77 -21.35 12.45
CA GLN A 356 -22.93 -22.13 11.98
C GLN A 356 -23.07 -23.45 12.75
N GLY A 357 -24.22 -23.65 13.38
CA GLY A 357 -24.54 -24.89 14.10
C GLY A 357 -24.03 -24.95 15.54
N GLN A 358 -23.45 -23.87 16.09
CA GLN A 358 -23.13 -23.80 17.51
C GLN A 358 -24.43 -23.71 18.33
N ALA A 359 -24.59 -24.66 19.26
CA ALA A 359 -25.80 -24.76 20.07
C ALA A 359 -25.99 -23.52 20.95
N GLY A 360 -27.19 -22.92 20.90
CA GLY A 360 -27.55 -21.76 21.71
C GLY A 360 -27.15 -20.40 21.14
N LEU A 361 -26.41 -20.34 20.03
CA LEU A 361 -26.13 -19.08 19.33
C LEU A 361 -27.15 -18.90 18.20
N ASP A 362 -28.06 -17.95 18.38
CA ASP A 362 -28.97 -17.55 17.30
C ASP A 362 -28.32 -16.51 16.39
N LEU A 363 -28.04 -16.90 15.16
CA LEU A 363 -27.50 -16.03 14.11
C LEU A 363 -28.61 -15.45 13.20
N SER A 364 -29.88 -15.72 13.45
CA SER A 364 -31.00 -15.22 12.64
C SER A 364 -31.07 -13.69 12.62
N ALA A 365 -30.68 -13.05 13.73
CA ALA A 365 -30.58 -11.59 13.87
C ALA A 365 -29.30 -10.99 13.26
N VAL A 366 -28.35 -11.81 12.81
CA VAL A 366 -27.02 -11.36 12.33
C VAL A 366 -26.97 -11.35 10.80
N THR A 367 -26.79 -10.15 10.22
CA THR A 367 -26.58 -9.97 8.77
C THR A 367 -25.15 -9.54 8.48
N LEU A 368 -24.42 -10.35 7.68
CA LEU A 368 -23.03 -10.07 7.30
C LEU A 368 -22.94 -9.47 5.89
N HIS A 369 -22.24 -8.35 5.77
CA HIS A 369 -22.01 -7.63 4.52
C HIS A 369 -20.55 -7.70 4.10
N HIS A 370 -20.30 -8.10 2.84
CA HIS A 370 -18.97 -8.01 2.23
C HIS A 370 -18.77 -6.60 1.65
N ALA A 371 -18.34 -5.68 2.52
CA ALA A 371 -18.09 -4.28 2.20
C ALA A 371 -17.20 -3.63 3.26
N ASP A 372 -16.55 -2.53 2.90
CA ASP A 372 -15.99 -1.59 3.88
C ASP A 372 -17.11 -1.00 4.76
N GLY A 373 -16.91 -1.03 6.09
CA GLY A 373 -17.92 -0.60 7.05
C GLY A 373 -18.30 0.88 6.93
N ARG A 374 -17.33 1.77 6.70
CA ARG A 374 -17.60 3.20 6.51
C ARG A 374 -18.41 3.44 5.25
N ARG A 375 -18.03 2.83 4.12
CA ARG A 375 -18.79 2.96 2.87
C ARG A 375 -20.21 2.40 3.04
N TYR A 376 -20.35 1.24 3.67
CA TYR A 376 -21.65 0.64 3.89
C TYR A 376 -22.59 1.59 4.65
N LEU A 377 -22.15 2.08 5.83
CA LEU A 377 -22.91 3.04 6.66
C LEU A 377 -23.34 4.29 5.90
N LYS A 378 -22.46 4.80 5.05
CA LYS A 378 -22.74 5.99 4.24
C LYS A 378 -23.76 5.75 3.12
N THR A 379 -23.77 4.54 2.55
CA THR A 379 -24.62 4.19 1.40
C THR A 379 -25.93 3.52 1.78
N SER A 380 -26.03 2.90 2.96
CA SER A 380 -27.22 2.15 3.38
C SER A 380 -28.41 3.07 3.66
N GLY A 381 -28.16 4.31 4.10
CA GLY A 381 -29.19 5.25 4.54
C GLY A 381 -29.96 4.79 5.79
N ARG A 382 -29.52 3.70 6.43
CA ARG A 382 -30.11 3.16 7.66
C ARG A 382 -29.44 3.78 8.88
N PRO A 383 -30.21 4.24 9.87
CA PRO A 383 -29.64 4.70 11.12
C PRO A 383 -29.48 3.55 12.12
N TYR A 384 -28.52 3.66 13.03
CA TYR A 384 -28.19 2.65 14.04
C TYR A 384 -28.17 3.25 15.46
N ASP A 385 -28.50 2.45 16.46
CA ASP A 385 -28.42 2.85 17.88
C ASP A 385 -27.00 2.71 18.42
N LEU A 386 -26.24 1.77 17.88
CA LEU A 386 -24.85 1.54 18.25
C LEU A 386 -24.01 1.21 17.02
N ILE A 387 -22.96 1.99 16.77
CA ILE A 387 -21.91 1.68 15.80
C ILE A 387 -20.65 1.31 16.58
N VAL A 388 -20.08 0.14 16.33
CA VAL A 388 -18.87 -0.35 16.99
C VAL A 388 -17.70 -0.35 16.00
N LEU A 389 -16.61 0.31 16.39
CA LEU A 389 -15.29 0.18 15.77
C LEU A 389 -14.41 -0.72 16.65
N PRO A 390 -14.34 -2.02 16.34
CA PRO A 390 -13.71 -3.03 17.17
C PRO A 390 -12.18 -3.07 17.02
N LEU A 391 -11.53 -3.81 17.94
CA LEU A 391 -10.11 -4.11 17.91
C LEU A 391 -9.82 -5.27 16.96
N THR A 392 -9.81 -5.01 15.65
CA THR A 392 -9.54 -6.03 14.62
C THR A 392 -8.10 -6.42 14.43
N ARG A 393 -7.19 -5.67 15.06
CA ARG A 393 -5.76 -5.90 15.01
C ARG A 393 -5.28 -6.11 16.43
N THR A 394 -4.12 -6.72 16.63
CA THR A 394 -3.48 -6.82 17.95
C THR A 394 -2.59 -5.60 18.23
N ALA A 395 -2.28 -5.34 19.49
CA ALA A 395 -1.52 -4.17 19.96
C ALA A 395 -0.23 -3.88 19.16
N ASN A 396 0.49 -4.92 18.72
CA ASN A 396 1.76 -4.78 18.00
C ASN A 396 1.59 -4.48 16.49
N SER A 397 0.36 -4.32 16.02
CA SER A 397 0.07 -4.02 14.61
C SER A 397 0.13 -2.52 14.28
N GLY A 398 0.10 -1.63 15.30
CA GLY A 398 0.21 -0.17 15.13
C GLY A 398 1.67 0.30 14.95
N GLY A 399 2.63 -0.42 15.54
CA GLY A 399 4.06 -0.11 15.49
C GLY A 399 4.82 -0.75 14.32
N THR A 400 4.18 -0.95 13.17
CA THR A 400 4.93 -1.47 12.01
C THR A 400 5.95 -0.44 11.54
N LEU A 401 7.15 -0.91 11.16
CA LEU A 401 8.29 -0.13 10.63
C LEU A 401 7.92 0.87 9.50
N PHE A 402 6.72 0.73 8.92
CA PHE A 402 6.12 1.70 8.00
C PHE A 402 4.71 2.05 8.49
N ALA A 403 4.62 2.99 9.43
CA ALA A 403 3.39 3.65 9.88
C ALA A 403 2.70 4.51 8.79
N ALA A 404 2.94 4.20 7.51
CA ALA A 404 2.48 4.95 6.34
C ALA A 404 1.22 4.35 5.70
N GLY A 405 0.61 3.34 6.33
CA GLY A 405 -0.65 2.76 5.87
C GLY A 405 -1.80 3.75 6.05
N GLU A 406 -2.54 3.97 4.97
CA GLU A 406 -3.76 4.79 4.97
C GLU A 406 -4.85 4.11 5.83
N ASP A 407 -5.47 4.84 6.76
CA ASP A 407 -6.61 4.38 7.52
C ASP A 407 -7.74 5.42 7.48
N TYR A 408 -8.65 5.20 6.53
CA TYR A 408 -9.83 6.04 6.30
C TYR A 408 -10.93 5.90 7.37
N ARG A 409 -10.75 5.06 8.39
CA ARG A 409 -11.77 4.85 9.45
C ARG A 409 -11.67 5.88 10.57
N PHE A 410 -10.52 6.52 10.73
CA PHE A 410 -10.26 7.48 11.81
C PHE A 410 -9.96 8.88 11.28
N THR A 411 -10.59 9.27 10.17
CA THR A 411 -10.51 10.64 9.63
C THR A 411 -11.64 11.51 10.16
N THR A 412 -11.48 12.83 10.12
CA THR A 412 -12.54 13.77 10.49
C THR A 412 -13.84 13.53 9.71
N GLN A 413 -13.74 13.14 8.44
CA GLN A 413 -14.90 12.82 7.59
C GLN A 413 -15.53 11.48 7.99
N ALA A 414 -14.74 10.50 8.41
CA ALA A 414 -15.27 9.22 8.90
C ALA A 414 -16.12 9.40 10.15
N ILE A 415 -15.63 10.19 11.12
CA ILE A 415 -16.40 10.50 12.34
C ILE A 415 -17.73 11.18 12.00
N ARG A 416 -17.74 12.11 11.04
CA ARG A 416 -18.98 12.72 10.53
C ARG A 416 -19.90 11.69 9.88
N ASP A 417 -19.37 10.84 9.01
CA ASP A 417 -20.15 9.78 8.35
C ASP A 417 -20.79 8.85 9.40
N TYR A 418 -20.05 8.42 10.42
CA TYR A 418 -20.57 7.58 11.50
C TYR A 418 -21.66 8.28 12.32
N THR A 419 -21.43 9.55 12.70
CA THR A 419 -22.40 10.32 13.50
C THR A 419 -23.69 10.61 12.72
N CYS A 420 -23.58 10.82 11.41
CA CYS A 420 -24.75 10.95 10.52
C CYS A 420 -25.58 9.66 10.47
N SER A 421 -24.94 8.50 10.49
CA SER A 421 -25.59 7.18 10.50
C SER A 421 -26.12 6.73 11.87
N LEU A 422 -25.99 7.53 12.93
CA LEU A 422 -26.59 7.23 14.24
C LEU A 422 -28.04 7.75 14.36
N ASN A 423 -28.88 6.99 15.05
CA ASN A 423 -30.16 7.45 15.59
C ASN A 423 -29.95 8.60 16.60
N ALA A 424 -30.99 9.39 16.85
CA ALA A 424 -30.96 10.36 17.94
C ALA A 424 -30.73 9.63 19.28
N GLY A 425 -29.73 10.04 20.04
CA GLY A 425 -29.30 9.35 21.26
C GLY A 425 -28.40 8.11 21.05
N GLY A 426 -28.16 7.69 19.80
CA GLY A 426 -27.29 6.56 19.48
C GLY A 426 -25.82 6.81 19.83
N LEU A 427 -25.05 5.73 19.95
CA LEU A 427 -23.66 5.72 20.38
C LEU A 427 -22.70 5.22 19.28
N LEU A 428 -21.56 5.88 19.16
CA LEU A 428 -20.38 5.37 18.46
C LEU A 428 -19.35 4.90 19.50
N ALA A 429 -19.02 3.62 19.49
CA ALA A 429 -18.04 3.01 20.38
C ALA A 429 -16.73 2.73 19.63
N ILE A 430 -15.63 3.31 20.10
CA ILE A 430 -14.30 3.15 19.52
C ILE A 430 -13.35 2.58 20.57
N SER A 431 -12.80 1.40 20.33
CA SER A 431 -11.81 0.78 21.23
C SER A 431 -10.43 0.72 20.59
N ARG A 432 -9.38 1.05 21.36
CA ARG A 432 -7.97 1.09 20.93
C ARG A 432 -7.06 0.50 21.99
N TYR A 433 -5.84 0.10 21.60
CA TYR A 433 -4.86 -0.37 22.57
C TYR A 433 -4.24 0.80 23.32
N LEU A 434 -3.86 0.55 24.57
CA LEU A 434 -3.08 1.48 25.35
C LEU A 434 -1.62 1.41 24.89
N GLU A 435 -1.10 2.52 24.40
CA GLU A 435 0.28 2.63 23.95
C GLU A 435 1.17 3.16 25.09
N PRO A 436 2.45 2.72 25.18
CA PRO A 436 3.40 3.27 26.15
C PRO A 436 3.57 4.79 26.05
N VAL A 437 3.43 5.33 24.84
CA VAL A 437 3.38 6.77 24.57
C VAL A 437 1.97 7.09 24.06
N PRO A 438 1.22 8.02 24.67
CA PRO A 438 -0.21 8.22 24.40
C PRO A 438 -0.49 8.97 23.08
N CYS A 439 0.05 8.52 21.94
CA CYS A 439 -0.15 9.16 20.64
C CYS A 439 -1.61 9.04 20.16
N GLU A 440 -2.16 7.82 20.15
CA GLU A 440 -3.57 7.61 19.75
C GLU A 440 -4.56 8.28 20.72
N ALA A 441 -4.24 8.23 22.02
CA ALA A 441 -5.07 8.81 23.07
C ALA A 441 -5.14 10.35 23.02
N ILE A 442 -4.25 11.00 22.25
CA ILE A 442 -4.31 12.43 21.93
C ILE A 442 -4.95 12.64 20.55
N LYS A 443 -4.52 11.88 19.53
CA LYS A 443 -4.95 12.09 18.14
C LYS A 443 -6.43 11.80 17.90
N LEU A 444 -7.01 10.76 18.52
CA LEU A 444 -8.44 10.46 18.38
C LEU A 444 -9.33 11.58 18.95
N PRO A 445 -9.18 12.04 20.21
CA PRO A 445 -10.06 13.08 20.73
C PRO A 445 -9.88 14.41 19.98
N LEU A 446 -8.66 14.75 19.53
CA LEU A 446 -8.47 15.90 18.61
C LEU A 446 -9.26 15.73 17.31
N THR A 447 -9.27 14.52 16.75
CA THR A 447 -10.03 14.20 15.53
C THR A 447 -11.55 14.28 15.77
N LEU A 448 -12.04 13.83 16.92
CA LEU A 448 -13.46 13.94 17.30
C LEU A 448 -13.87 15.42 17.43
N VAL A 449 -13.06 16.23 18.11
CA VAL A 449 -13.31 17.67 18.30
C VAL A 449 -13.32 18.41 16.97
N GLU A 450 -12.35 18.16 16.09
CA GLU A 450 -12.30 18.79 14.76
C GLU A 450 -13.46 18.31 13.86
N ALA A 451 -13.83 17.04 13.96
CA ALA A 451 -14.93 16.47 13.17
C ALA A 451 -16.28 17.09 13.54
N LEU A 452 -16.46 17.42 14.82
CA LEU A 452 -17.73 17.90 15.39
C LEU A 452 -17.66 19.38 15.78
N ASP A 453 -16.69 20.13 15.25
CA ASP A 453 -16.57 21.56 15.52
C ASP A 453 -17.86 22.29 15.11
N GLY A 454 -18.44 23.05 16.05
CA GLY A 454 -19.75 23.69 15.90
C GLY A 454 -20.94 22.94 16.52
N THR A 455 -20.75 21.79 17.18
CA THR A 455 -21.77 21.22 18.08
C THR A 455 -21.57 21.75 19.50
N ASP A 456 -22.54 22.52 20.01
CA ASP A 456 -22.43 23.22 21.31
C ASP A 456 -22.24 22.29 22.53
N ASP A 457 -22.62 21.01 22.42
CA ASP A 457 -22.67 20.06 23.53
C ASP A 457 -21.56 18.98 23.54
N LEU A 458 -20.49 19.12 22.75
CA LEU A 458 -19.50 18.04 22.55
C LEU A 458 -18.92 17.47 23.87
N ARG A 459 -18.70 18.33 24.86
CA ARG A 459 -18.19 17.93 26.20
C ARG A 459 -19.15 17.00 26.92
N GLU A 460 -20.45 17.18 26.72
CA GLU A 460 -21.55 16.40 27.30
C GLU A 460 -21.88 15.14 26.47
N SER A 461 -21.32 15.03 25.26
CA SER A 461 -21.53 13.92 24.32
C SER A 461 -20.44 12.85 24.36
N LEU A 462 -19.41 12.98 25.20
CA LEU A 462 -18.23 12.10 25.19
C LEU A 462 -17.98 11.42 26.53
N VAL A 463 -17.63 10.14 26.48
CA VAL A 463 -17.13 9.36 27.63
C VAL A 463 -15.92 8.55 27.17
N ALA A 464 -14.89 8.47 28.01
CA ALA A 464 -13.71 7.67 27.77
C ALA A 464 -13.29 6.90 29.04
N ILE A 465 -12.98 5.62 28.87
CA ILE A 465 -12.49 4.73 29.93
C ILE A 465 -11.22 4.00 29.47
N ARG A 466 -10.45 3.49 30.43
CA ARG A 466 -9.29 2.63 30.14
C ARG A 466 -9.22 1.42 31.08
N SER A 467 -8.76 0.32 30.51
CA SER A 467 -8.30 -0.87 31.23
C SER A 467 -6.78 -0.82 31.42
N TRP A 468 -6.18 -1.98 31.71
CA TRP A 468 -4.73 -2.14 31.78
C TRP A 468 -4.05 -2.20 30.39
N SER A 469 -4.79 -2.53 29.32
CA SER A 469 -4.22 -2.71 27.96
C SER A 469 -4.99 -2.05 26.83
N THR A 470 -6.20 -1.54 27.09
CA THR A 470 -7.06 -0.89 26.08
C THR A 470 -7.75 0.34 26.66
N TRP A 471 -8.28 1.17 25.78
CA TRP A 471 -9.17 2.28 26.14
C TRP A 471 -10.32 2.35 25.14
N THR A 472 -11.46 2.84 25.61
CA THR A 472 -12.71 2.90 24.84
C THR A 472 -13.32 4.28 24.99
N VAL A 473 -13.70 4.86 23.85
CA VAL A 473 -14.43 6.12 23.76
C VAL A 473 -15.85 5.84 23.29
N LEU A 474 -16.82 6.44 23.95
CA LEU A 474 -18.19 6.55 23.50
C LEU A 474 -18.48 7.99 23.10
N LEU A 475 -18.97 8.17 21.88
CA LEU A 475 -19.56 9.41 21.40
C LEU A 475 -21.07 9.20 21.27
N LYS A 476 -21.87 10.05 21.91
CA LYS A 476 -23.32 10.05 21.79
C LYS A 476 -23.79 11.12 20.81
N LYS A 477 -24.79 10.79 19.98
CA LYS A 477 -25.52 11.79 19.19
C LYS A 477 -26.52 12.52 20.07
N GLY A 478 -26.05 13.57 20.74
CA GLY A 478 -26.75 14.28 21.82
C GLY A 478 -25.95 14.19 23.12
N THR A 479 -26.58 14.48 24.26
CA THR A 479 -25.90 14.53 25.56
C THR A 479 -26.12 13.26 26.37
N PHE A 480 -25.12 12.89 27.18
CA PHE A 480 -25.25 11.82 28.16
C PHE A 480 -26.14 12.26 29.32
N THR A 481 -27.04 11.38 29.75
CA THR A 481 -27.93 11.65 30.88
C THR A 481 -27.28 11.23 32.21
N SER A 482 -27.73 11.80 33.34
CA SER A 482 -27.20 11.42 34.66
C SER A 482 -27.29 9.89 34.96
N PRO A 483 -28.37 9.17 34.61
CA PRO A 483 -28.43 7.71 34.75
C PRO A 483 -27.38 6.97 33.91
N GLU A 484 -27.14 7.40 32.67
CA GLU A 484 -26.12 6.83 31.79
C GLU A 484 -24.72 7.03 32.38
N LEU A 485 -24.43 8.24 32.86
CA LEU A 485 -23.17 8.57 33.51
C LEU A 485 -22.95 7.79 34.82
N ALA A 486 -24.03 7.47 35.54
CA ALA A 486 -23.97 6.60 36.71
C ALA A 486 -23.70 5.13 36.31
N ALA A 487 -24.27 4.66 35.19
CA ALA A 487 -23.98 3.34 34.63
C ALA A 487 -22.51 3.20 34.22
N VAL A 488 -21.93 4.21 33.57
CA VAL A 488 -20.50 4.26 33.24
C VAL A 488 -19.63 4.12 34.49
N ARG A 489 -19.91 4.90 35.55
CA ARG A 489 -19.17 4.84 36.82
C ARG A 489 -19.30 3.46 37.48
N ARG A 490 -20.51 2.89 37.51
CA ARG A 490 -20.76 1.55 38.05
C ARG A 490 -19.97 0.48 37.30
N PHE A 491 -19.99 0.53 35.97
CA PHE A 491 -19.26 -0.40 35.12
C PHE A 491 -17.75 -0.36 35.39
N CYS A 492 -17.18 0.84 35.51
CA CYS A 492 -15.77 1.03 35.83
C CYS A 492 -15.43 0.47 37.22
N ALA A 493 -16.28 0.74 38.22
CA ALA A 493 -16.07 0.28 39.58
C ALA A 493 -16.12 -1.26 39.71
N GLN A 494 -17.04 -1.91 39.02
CA GLN A 494 -17.19 -3.38 39.03
C GLN A 494 -16.02 -4.09 38.35
N ASN A 495 -15.54 -3.54 37.23
CA ASN A 495 -14.50 -4.16 36.42
C ASN A 495 -13.07 -3.67 36.75
N GLY A 496 -12.92 -2.71 37.67
CA GLY A 496 -11.61 -2.12 37.98
C GLY A 496 -11.01 -1.34 36.81
N PHE A 497 -11.86 -0.66 36.04
CA PHE A 497 -11.43 0.23 34.96
C PHE A 497 -11.34 1.67 35.44
N ASP A 498 -10.47 2.45 34.82
CA ASP A 498 -10.29 3.87 35.15
C ASP A 498 -11.09 4.75 34.21
N LEU A 499 -11.72 5.77 34.76
CA LEU A 499 -12.31 6.85 33.97
C LEU A 499 -11.18 7.74 33.44
N VAL A 500 -11.26 8.04 32.15
CA VAL A 500 -10.36 8.98 31.47
C VAL A 500 -11.07 10.32 31.31
N TYR A 501 -12.31 10.29 30.82
CA TYR A 501 -13.15 11.47 30.68
C TYR A 501 -14.63 11.08 30.81
N CYS A 502 -15.40 11.88 31.54
CA CYS A 502 -16.86 11.89 31.49
C CYS A 502 -17.37 13.23 32.00
N PRO A 503 -18.57 13.69 31.62
CA PRO A 503 -19.14 14.90 32.18
C PRO A 503 -19.15 14.87 33.71
N GLY A 504 -18.65 15.95 34.32
CA GLY A 504 -18.52 16.10 35.77
C GLY A 504 -17.43 15.25 36.44
N ILE A 505 -16.46 14.71 35.69
CA ILE A 505 -15.34 13.94 36.26
C ILE A 505 -14.44 14.81 37.15
N SER A 506 -14.04 14.28 38.30
CA SER A 506 -12.98 14.84 39.15
C SER A 506 -11.64 14.10 38.96
N GLU A 507 -10.50 14.77 39.19
CA GLU A 507 -9.17 14.14 39.08
C GLU A 507 -9.03 12.93 40.04
N ASN A 508 -9.74 12.93 41.17
CA ASN A 508 -9.76 11.82 42.14
C ASN A 508 -10.45 10.54 41.64
N GLU A 509 -11.32 10.66 40.62
CA GLU A 509 -11.96 9.52 39.96
C GLU A 509 -11.06 8.91 38.88
N ALA A 510 -10.05 9.64 38.42
CA ALA A 510 -9.09 9.16 37.44
C ALA A 510 -7.95 8.36 38.11
N ASN A 511 -7.32 7.46 37.35
CA ASN A 511 -6.09 6.78 37.75
C ASN A 511 -6.14 6.05 39.10
N ARG A 512 -7.25 5.36 39.40
CA ARG A 512 -7.53 4.69 40.68
C ARG A 512 -7.09 3.22 40.71
N TYR A 513 -7.34 2.48 39.64
CA TYR A 513 -7.15 1.03 39.55
C TYR A 513 -5.83 0.69 38.85
N ASN A 514 -5.66 1.13 37.60
CA ASN A 514 -4.45 0.92 36.80
C ASN A 514 -3.54 2.15 36.92
N ARG A 515 -2.86 2.28 38.06
CA ARG A 515 -2.17 3.51 38.49
C ARG A 515 -0.89 3.78 37.70
N PHE A 516 -0.87 4.91 36.99
CA PHE A 516 0.35 5.58 36.52
C PHE A 516 0.87 6.56 37.57
N ALA A 517 2.11 7.05 37.40
CA ALA A 517 2.70 8.06 38.28
C ALA A 517 1.84 9.33 38.38
N GLU A 518 1.20 9.72 37.28
CA GLU A 518 0.27 10.85 37.20
C GLU A 518 -0.96 10.45 36.38
N PRO A 519 -2.11 11.13 36.55
CA PRO A 519 -3.33 10.89 35.76
C PRO A 519 -3.20 11.48 34.34
N ILE A 520 -2.19 11.03 33.58
CA ILE A 520 -1.79 11.60 32.29
C ILE A 520 -2.93 11.62 31.26
N TYR A 521 -3.70 10.55 31.16
CA TYR A 521 -4.83 10.46 30.21
C TYR A 521 -5.94 11.45 30.54
N TYR A 522 -6.26 11.63 31.83
CA TYR A 522 -7.25 12.62 32.26
C TYR A 522 -6.82 14.03 31.88
N ARG A 523 -5.57 14.41 32.19
CA ARG A 523 -5.04 15.74 31.88
C ARG A 523 -5.00 16.03 30.38
N ILE A 524 -4.59 15.03 29.58
CA ILE A 524 -4.62 15.11 28.11
C ILE A 524 -6.03 15.42 27.63
N TRP A 525 -7.05 14.70 28.12
CA TRP A 525 -8.43 14.90 27.68
C TRP A 525 -8.96 16.27 28.09
N GLN A 526 -8.63 16.80 29.26
CA GLN A 526 -8.97 18.17 29.64
C GLN A 526 -8.33 19.19 28.70
N ALA A 527 -7.03 19.05 28.41
CA ALA A 527 -6.28 19.91 27.51
C ALA A 527 -6.84 19.92 26.07
N VAL A 528 -7.38 18.80 25.59
CA VAL A 528 -7.97 18.72 24.24
C VAL A 528 -9.19 19.64 24.07
N PHE A 529 -9.98 19.86 25.13
CA PHE A 529 -11.17 20.71 25.06
C PHE A 529 -10.88 22.21 25.30
N GLU A 530 -9.66 22.57 25.70
CA GLU A 530 -9.25 23.95 25.92
C GLU A 530 -8.46 24.45 24.70
N PRO A 531 -8.93 25.49 23.96
CA PRO A 531 -8.30 25.88 22.70
C PRO A 531 -6.81 26.21 22.78
N GLN A 532 -6.37 26.81 23.90
CA GLN A 532 -4.96 27.16 24.12
C GLN A 532 -4.10 25.91 24.34
N GLU A 533 -4.51 25.03 25.24
CA GLU A 533 -3.81 23.77 25.53
C GLU A 533 -3.87 22.80 24.34
N ARG A 534 -4.96 22.78 23.58
CA ARG A 534 -5.08 22.05 22.31
C ARG A 534 -4.02 22.50 21.30
N ASN A 535 -3.85 23.80 21.12
CA ASN A 535 -2.81 24.33 20.24
C ASN A 535 -1.41 23.97 20.74
N ARG A 536 -1.20 24.00 22.06
CA ARG A 536 0.04 23.59 22.70
C ARG A 536 0.36 22.11 22.45
N LEU A 537 -0.62 21.22 22.57
CA LEU A 537 -0.48 19.80 22.22
C LEU A 537 -0.08 19.62 20.75
N LEU A 538 -0.66 20.40 19.84
CA LEU A 538 -0.34 20.33 18.41
C LEU A 538 1.05 20.88 18.08
N SER A 539 1.55 21.86 18.84
CA SER A 539 2.84 22.51 18.55
C SER A 539 4.03 21.95 19.32
N GLU A 540 3.85 21.57 20.59
CA GLU A 540 4.94 21.20 21.51
C GLU A 540 5.06 19.68 21.74
N TYR A 541 4.03 18.88 21.42
CA TYR A 541 4.12 17.44 21.63
C TYR A 541 5.16 16.82 20.69
N LEU A 542 5.99 15.91 21.24
CA LEU A 542 7.12 15.31 20.53
C LEU A 542 6.71 14.58 19.23
N PHE A 543 5.48 14.07 19.17
CA PHE A 543 4.94 13.31 18.06
C PHE A 543 3.84 14.07 17.29
N GLN A 544 3.64 13.75 16.02
CA GLN A 544 2.58 14.34 15.20
C GLN A 544 1.21 13.75 15.54
N VAL A 545 0.41 14.51 16.28
CA VAL A 545 -0.94 14.13 16.75
C VAL A 545 -2.07 14.91 16.08
N ALA A 546 -1.77 15.65 15.01
CA ALA A 546 -2.76 16.42 14.26
C ALA A 546 -3.88 15.51 13.69
N PRO A 547 -5.16 15.96 13.68
CA PRO A 547 -6.27 15.20 13.11
C PRO A 547 -6.00 14.71 11.68
N ALA A 548 -6.41 13.47 11.38
CA ALA A 548 -6.32 12.91 10.03
C ALA A 548 -7.56 13.29 9.19
N SER A 549 -7.38 13.50 7.88
CA SER A 549 -8.47 13.81 6.94
C SER A 549 -8.47 12.83 5.77
N ASP A 550 -9.55 12.78 4.99
CA ASP A 550 -9.58 11.95 3.77
C ASP A 550 -8.54 12.38 2.70
N ASP A 551 -8.06 13.63 2.75
CA ASP A 551 -6.96 14.08 1.87
C ASP A 551 -5.57 13.67 2.39
N ALA A 552 -5.45 13.36 3.68
CA ALA A 552 -4.23 12.88 4.33
C ALA A 552 -4.58 11.82 5.41
N PRO A 553 -4.94 10.58 4.99
CA PRO A 553 -5.54 9.56 5.85
C PRO A 553 -4.49 8.76 6.65
N PHE A 554 -3.43 9.42 7.12
CA PHE A 554 -2.29 8.78 7.79
C PHE A 554 -2.48 8.80 9.31
N TYR A 555 -3.52 8.10 9.79
CA TYR A 555 -3.87 8.10 11.22
C TYR A 555 -2.76 7.56 12.12
N HIS A 556 -2.10 6.48 11.71
CA HIS A 556 -1.06 5.82 12.52
C HIS A 556 0.33 6.46 12.39
N HIS A 557 0.45 7.56 11.63
CA HIS A 557 1.71 8.28 11.48
C HIS A 557 1.91 9.30 12.60
N TYR A 558 3.02 9.17 13.34
CA TYR A 558 3.34 9.99 14.52
C TYR A 558 4.67 10.74 14.41
N PHE A 559 5.39 10.65 13.29
CA PHE A 559 6.69 11.29 13.17
C PHE A 559 6.55 12.82 12.98
N SER A 560 7.39 13.58 13.68
CA SER A 560 7.46 15.05 13.56
C SER A 560 8.88 15.48 13.17
N TRP A 561 8.98 16.21 12.06
CA TRP A 561 10.25 16.82 11.62
C TRP A 561 10.75 17.90 12.59
N ARG A 562 9.85 18.56 13.32
CA ARG A 562 10.18 19.72 14.19
C ARG A 562 10.89 19.32 15.47
N HIS A 563 10.58 18.13 15.98
CA HIS A 563 11.06 17.65 17.28
C HIS A 563 12.14 16.58 17.13
N LEU A 564 12.81 16.50 15.97
CA LEU A 564 13.81 15.47 15.69
C LEU A 564 14.93 15.47 16.74
N ASP A 565 15.49 16.63 17.06
CA ASP A 565 16.60 16.75 18.01
C ASP A 565 16.18 16.29 19.41
N GLN A 566 14.96 16.65 19.83
CA GLN A 566 14.39 16.24 21.11
C GLN A 566 14.10 14.74 21.17
N LEU A 567 13.60 14.15 20.08
CA LEU A 567 13.38 12.70 19.94
C LEU A 567 14.70 11.92 19.96
N MET A 568 15.75 12.44 19.32
CA MET A 568 17.08 11.83 19.38
C MET A 568 17.66 11.93 20.80
N ALA A 569 17.49 13.06 21.48
CA ALA A 569 17.94 13.22 22.87
C ALA A 569 17.19 12.26 23.81
N ALA A 570 15.87 12.17 23.67
CA ALA A 570 15.02 11.28 24.47
C ALA A 570 15.33 9.80 24.27
N THR A 571 15.77 9.41 23.07
CA THR A 571 16.17 8.02 22.75
C THR A 571 17.65 7.74 23.06
N SER A 572 18.35 8.63 23.77
CA SER A 572 19.80 8.52 24.04
C SER A 572 20.65 8.35 22.76
N GLY A 573 20.19 8.92 21.65
CA GLY A 573 20.84 8.79 20.33
C GLY A 573 20.55 7.47 19.60
N ASN A 574 19.71 6.58 20.14
CA ASN A 574 19.34 5.33 19.48
C ASN A 574 18.32 5.56 18.36
N TRP A 575 18.82 5.95 17.19
CA TRP A 575 18.03 6.18 15.97
C TRP A 575 17.11 5.01 15.59
N GLN A 576 17.42 3.79 16.06
CA GLN A 576 16.68 2.57 15.75
C GLN A 576 15.29 2.52 16.39
N PHE A 577 15.10 3.17 17.55
CA PHE A 577 13.77 3.31 18.17
C PHE A 577 12.87 4.21 17.31
N LEU A 578 13.45 5.20 16.64
CA LEU A 578 12.71 6.09 15.75
C LEU A 578 12.17 5.35 14.52
N VAL A 579 12.81 4.27 14.07
CA VAL A 579 12.38 3.46 12.91
C VAL A 579 10.97 2.89 13.11
N GLN A 580 10.57 2.56 14.35
CA GLN A 580 9.19 2.13 14.67
C GLN A 580 8.16 3.26 14.48
N GLY A 581 8.56 4.53 14.59
CA GLY A 581 7.70 5.71 14.44
C GLY A 581 7.54 6.25 13.02
N GLY A 582 8.07 5.57 11.99
CA GLY A 582 7.98 6.00 10.59
C GLY A 582 9.28 6.57 9.98
N PHE A 583 10.41 6.49 10.69
CA PHE A 583 11.72 7.00 10.24
C PHE A 583 12.34 6.25 9.06
N LEU A 584 11.81 5.07 8.73
CA LEU A 584 12.31 4.27 7.62
C LEU A 584 12.07 4.95 6.26
N LEU A 585 11.00 5.73 6.13
CA LEU A 585 10.69 6.45 4.88
C LEU A 585 11.78 7.47 4.49
N PRO A 586 12.21 8.41 5.37
CA PRO A 586 13.36 9.27 5.10
C PRO A 586 14.67 8.53 4.79
N VAL A 587 14.95 7.42 5.50
CA VAL A 587 16.15 6.61 5.28
C VAL A 587 16.13 5.97 3.90
N VAL A 588 14.99 5.36 3.51
CA VAL A 588 14.78 4.79 2.19
C VAL A 588 14.86 5.87 1.11
N PHE A 589 14.33 7.07 1.38
CA PHE A 589 14.49 8.22 0.48
C PHE A 589 15.96 8.61 0.29
N LEU A 590 16.73 8.79 1.36
CA LEU A 590 18.14 9.15 1.27
C LEU A 590 18.95 8.05 0.57
N GLN A 591 18.72 6.78 0.89
CA GLN A 591 19.36 5.63 0.24
C GLN A 591 19.04 5.59 -1.25
N SER A 592 17.76 5.73 -1.62
CA SER A 592 17.35 5.72 -3.03
C SER A 592 17.91 6.90 -3.80
N LEU A 593 18.01 8.08 -3.18
CA LEU A 593 18.66 9.26 -3.75
C LEU A 593 20.14 9.01 -4.01
N LEU A 594 20.88 8.47 -3.03
CA LEU A 594 22.30 8.16 -3.17
C LEU A 594 22.56 7.12 -4.28
N LEU A 595 21.80 6.02 -4.28
CA LEU A 595 21.92 4.98 -5.31
C LEU A 595 21.55 5.51 -6.71
N SER A 596 20.50 6.33 -6.80
CA SER A 596 20.09 6.97 -8.05
C SER A 596 21.13 7.94 -8.59
N LEU A 597 21.70 8.79 -7.73
CA LEU A 597 22.80 9.69 -8.10
C LEU A 597 24.01 8.89 -8.58
N LEU A 598 24.36 7.80 -7.87
CA LEU A 598 25.43 6.90 -8.29
C LEU A 598 25.14 6.34 -9.69
N LEU A 599 23.97 5.76 -9.94
CA LEU A 599 23.64 5.16 -11.24
C LEU A 599 23.59 6.18 -12.39
N ILE A 600 23.14 7.41 -12.13
CA ILE A 600 23.08 8.48 -13.13
C ILE A 600 24.49 9.00 -13.48
N LEU A 601 25.38 9.13 -12.48
CA LEU A 601 26.71 9.74 -12.63
C LEU A 601 27.82 8.72 -12.98
N LEU A 602 27.72 7.48 -12.51
CA LEU A 602 28.73 6.43 -12.66
C LEU A 602 29.14 6.18 -14.12
N PRO A 603 28.22 6.13 -15.10
CA PRO A 603 28.60 5.90 -16.49
C PRO A 603 29.48 7.02 -17.07
N ASP A 604 29.30 8.26 -16.61
CA ASP A 604 30.15 9.36 -17.04
C ASP A 604 31.52 9.30 -16.40
N TRP A 605 31.64 8.84 -15.16
CA TRP A 605 32.92 8.68 -14.47
C TRP A 605 33.77 7.56 -15.09
N ILE A 606 33.16 6.41 -15.37
CA ILE A 606 33.84 5.25 -15.99
C ILE A 606 34.09 5.49 -17.50
N GLY A 607 33.18 6.19 -18.18
CA GLY A 607 33.18 6.37 -19.63
C GLY A 607 33.98 7.57 -20.17
N ARG A 608 34.63 8.38 -19.32
CA ARG A 608 35.26 9.68 -19.71
C ARG A 608 36.19 9.61 -20.93
N LYS A 609 36.85 8.48 -21.19
CA LYS A 609 37.81 8.32 -22.30
C LYS A 609 37.21 7.75 -23.60
N LYS A 610 36.02 7.15 -23.58
CA LYS A 610 35.39 6.48 -24.76
C LYS A 610 34.09 7.13 -25.25
N ILE A 611 33.42 7.90 -24.40
CA ILE A 611 32.13 8.53 -24.72
C ILE A 611 32.40 10.01 -25.05
N ARG A 612 32.74 10.33 -26.30
CA ARG A 612 32.68 11.72 -26.80
C ARG A 612 31.20 12.07 -26.97
N SER A 613 30.57 12.59 -25.92
CA SER A 613 29.22 13.14 -26.06
C SER A 613 29.29 14.36 -26.97
N CYS A 614 28.68 14.30 -28.15
CA CYS A 614 28.59 15.43 -29.09
C CYS A 614 27.66 16.56 -28.59
N LEU A 615 27.16 16.50 -27.35
CA LEU A 615 26.20 17.46 -26.80
C LEU A 615 26.87 18.53 -25.93
N PRO A 616 26.46 19.81 -26.08
CA PRO A 616 26.78 20.85 -25.12
C PRO A 616 26.26 20.49 -23.72
N HIS A 617 27.05 20.79 -22.68
CA HIS A 617 26.72 20.50 -21.28
C HIS A 617 25.34 21.04 -20.86
N ARG A 618 24.93 22.21 -21.38
CA ARG A 618 23.62 22.83 -21.10
C ARG A 618 22.45 22.00 -21.66
N SER A 619 22.52 21.55 -22.91
CA SER A 619 21.45 20.74 -23.53
C SER A 619 21.29 19.39 -22.83
N ARG A 620 22.41 18.83 -22.36
CA ARG A 620 22.42 17.60 -21.58
C ARG A 620 21.73 17.76 -20.22
N ALA A 621 22.01 18.84 -19.49
CA ALA A 621 21.34 19.12 -18.22
C ALA A 621 19.82 19.32 -18.38
N VAL A 622 19.39 19.97 -19.47
CA VAL A 622 17.95 20.12 -19.78
C VAL A 622 17.30 18.77 -20.08
N ALA A 623 17.98 17.86 -20.80
CA ALA A 623 17.47 16.51 -21.04
C ALA A 623 17.34 15.70 -19.74
N VAL A 624 18.32 15.77 -18.84
CA VAL A 624 18.23 15.14 -17.50
C VAL A 624 17.03 15.66 -16.74
N SER A 625 16.91 16.99 -16.67
CA SER A 625 15.82 17.66 -15.96
C SER A 625 14.46 17.22 -16.52
N TYR A 626 14.35 17.09 -17.85
CA TYR A 626 13.14 16.59 -18.50
C TYR A 626 12.75 15.18 -18.02
N PHE A 627 13.66 14.20 -18.09
CA PHE A 627 13.35 12.82 -17.69
C PHE A 627 13.14 12.68 -16.18
N LEU A 628 13.86 13.45 -15.36
CA LEU A 628 13.63 13.51 -13.92
C LEU A 628 12.21 14.01 -13.62
N LEU A 629 11.79 15.12 -14.23
CA LEU A 629 10.46 15.70 -14.02
C LEU A 629 9.33 14.81 -14.54
N VAL A 630 9.52 14.14 -15.68
CA VAL A 630 8.53 13.19 -16.21
C VAL A 630 8.35 11.99 -15.28
N GLY A 631 9.44 11.36 -14.83
CA GLY A 631 9.37 10.23 -13.90
C GLY A 631 8.81 10.62 -12.52
N THR A 632 9.18 11.80 -12.03
CA THR A 632 8.67 12.35 -10.76
C THR A 632 7.17 12.66 -10.83
N GLY A 633 6.73 13.36 -11.88
CA GLY A 633 5.33 13.72 -12.06
C GLY A 633 4.43 12.50 -12.20
N PHE A 634 4.89 11.47 -12.92
CA PHE A 634 4.16 10.22 -13.06
C PHE A 634 3.94 9.54 -11.71
N MET A 635 5.01 9.33 -10.94
CA MET A 635 4.95 8.64 -9.63
C MET A 635 4.15 9.43 -8.60
N PHE A 636 4.25 10.76 -8.57
CA PHE A 636 3.43 11.58 -7.67
C PHE A 636 1.93 11.46 -7.97
N PHE A 637 1.55 11.49 -9.24
CA PHE A 637 0.15 11.32 -9.62
C PHE A 637 -0.34 9.90 -9.33
N GLU A 638 0.43 8.89 -9.71
CA GLU A 638 0.11 7.48 -9.50
C GLU A 638 -0.10 7.14 -8.02
N MET A 639 0.85 7.50 -7.15
CA MET A 639 0.74 7.24 -5.70
C MET A 639 -0.46 7.96 -5.07
N THR A 640 -0.73 9.19 -5.51
CA THR A 640 -1.91 9.94 -5.05
C THR A 640 -3.21 9.26 -5.49
N LEU A 641 -3.23 8.77 -6.72
CA LEU A 641 -4.40 8.11 -7.28
C LEU A 641 -4.69 6.80 -6.56
N ILE A 642 -3.67 5.98 -6.29
CA ILE A 642 -3.80 4.74 -5.52
C ILE A 642 -4.45 5.03 -4.16
N GLY A 643 -3.92 6.03 -3.44
CA GLY A 643 -4.46 6.39 -2.13
C GLY A 643 -5.90 6.86 -2.20
N ARG A 644 -6.22 7.83 -3.07
CA ARG A 644 -7.60 8.31 -3.21
C ARG A 644 -8.59 7.22 -3.63
N LEU A 645 -8.18 6.29 -4.49
CA LEU A 645 -9.03 5.17 -4.88
C LEU A 645 -9.22 4.14 -3.76
N ALA A 646 -8.32 4.05 -2.78
CA ALA A 646 -8.51 3.20 -1.60
C ALA A 646 -9.73 3.63 -0.77
N ALA A 647 -10.17 4.89 -0.84
CA ALA A 647 -11.44 5.35 -0.25
C ALA A 647 -12.68 4.94 -1.08
N LEU A 648 -12.51 4.62 -2.36
CA LEU A 648 -13.59 4.21 -3.25
C LEU A 648 -13.79 2.69 -3.26
N PHE A 649 -12.69 1.94 -3.18
CA PHE A 649 -12.69 0.47 -3.23
C PHE A 649 -12.60 -0.15 -1.83
N ASP A 650 -13.14 -1.36 -1.67
CA ASP A 650 -13.18 -2.05 -0.37
C ASP A 650 -11.79 -2.41 0.16
N THR A 651 -10.82 -2.60 -0.74
CA THR A 651 -9.50 -3.11 -0.38
C THR A 651 -8.37 -2.33 -1.08
N PRO A 652 -7.22 -2.14 -0.42
CA PRO A 652 -6.07 -1.46 -1.04
C PRO A 652 -5.57 -2.19 -2.29
N ALA A 653 -5.66 -3.53 -2.31
CA ALA A 653 -5.25 -4.34 -3.46
C ALA A 653 -6.09 -4.02 -4.71
N THR A 654 -7.42 -3.91 -4.55
CA THR A 654 -8.31 -3.56 -5.66
C THR A 654 -8.12 -2.11 -6.13
N ALA A 655 -7.91 -1.16 -5.21
CA ALA A 655 -7.61 0.22 -5.56
C ALA A 655 -6.32 0.34 -6.38
N MET A 656 -5.24 -0.31 -5.93
CA MET A 656 -3.97 -0.36 -6.65
C MET A 656 -4.12 -1.02 -8.02
N ALA A 657 -4.83 -2.15 -8.10
CA ALA A 657 -5.09 -2.85 -9.35
C ALA A 657 -5.75 -1.93 -10.38
N VAL A 658 -6.87 -1.31 -10.01
CA VAL A 658 -7.65 -0.45 -10.90
C VAL A 658 -6.84 0.77 -11.30
N ALA A 659 -6.13 1.40 -10.37
CA ALA A 659 -5.27 2.55 -10.64
C ALA A 659 -4.20 2.21 -11.68
N LEU A 660 -3.38 1.20 -11.40
CA LEU A 660 -2.24 0.80 -12.24
C LEU A 660 -2.71 0.31 -13.60
N VAL A 661 -3.69 -0.59 -13.66
CA VAL A 661 -4.19 -1.14 -14.93
C VAL A 661 -4.77 -0.03 -15.80
N SER A 662 -5.61 0.85 -15.23
CA SER A 662 -6.21 1.95 -15.98
C SER A 662 -5.15 2.91 -16.51
N LEU A 663 -4.19 3.28 -15.66
CA LEU A 663 -3.19 4.28 -15.98
C LEU A 663 -2.15 3.73 -16.98
N LEU A 664 -1.62 2.52 -16.77
CA LEU A 664 -0.65 1.89 -17.65
C LEU A 664 -1.26 1.52 -19.00
N PHE A 665 -2.45 0.92 -19.03
CA PHE A 665 -3.11 0.57 -20.29
C PHE A 665 -3.42 1.83 -21.13
N SER A 666 -3.99 2.86 -20.50
CA SER A 666 -4.28 4.13 -21.18
C SER A 666 -2.98 4.81 -21.65
N SER A 667 -1.93 4.80 -20.82
CA SER A 667 -0.60 5.31 -21.20
C SER A 667 -0.01 4.54 -22.39
N GLY A 668 -0.18 3.22 -22.44
CA GLY A 668 0.23 2.39 -23.56
C GLY A 668 -0.45 2.80 -24.87
N LEU A 669 -1.77 3.03 -24.83
CA LEU A 669 -2.54 3.54 -25.97
C LEU A 669 -2.09 4.95 -26.39
N GLY A 670 -1.81 5.83 -25.43
CA GLY A 670 -1.26 7.17 -25.67
C GLY A 670 0.08 7.15 -26.39
N SER A 671 0.98 6.29 -25.94
CA SER A 671 2.30 6.07 -26.56
C SER A 671 2.17 5.53 -27.99
N LEU A 672 1.26 4.58 -28.23
CA LEU A 672 0.99 4.05 -29.57
C LEU A 672 0.46 5.13 -30.52
N TRP A 673 -0.39 6.02 -30.01
CA TRP A 673 -0.97 7.10 -30.81
C TRP A 673 0.06 8.14 -31.27
N LEU A 674 1.13 8.34 -30.49
CA LEU A 674 2.26 9.23 -30.82
C LEU A 674 2.96 8.88 -32.15
N THR A 675 2.78 7.65 -32.64
CA THR A 675 3.29 7.21 -33.95
C THR A 675 2.71 7.98 -35.13
N ARG A 676 1.64 8.76 -34.94
CA ARG A 676 1.06 9.63 -35.97
C ARG A 676 1.68 11.04 -35.98
N PRO A 677 2.00 11.63 -37.14
CA PRO A 677 2.54 12.99 -37.21
C PRO A 677 1.43 14.02 -36.99
N ARG A 678 1.49 14.77 -35.88
CA ARG A 678 0.61 15.93 -35.63
C ARG A 678 1.36 17.13 -35.05
N ARG A 679 0.95 18.32 -35.47
CA ARG A 679 1.37 19.65 -34.99
C ARG A 679 0.99 19.92 -33.51
N THR A 680 0.16 19.05 -32.91
CA THR A 680 -0.36 19.16 -31.54
C THR A 680 0.60 18.70 -30.43
N ARG A 681 1.84 18.28 -30.75
CA ARG A 681 2.79 17.73 -29.76
C ARG A 681 3.18 18.72 -28.66
N ASN A 682 3.19 20.01 -28.97
CA ASN A 682 3.56 21.07 -28.02
C ASN A 682 2.45 21.35 -26.98
N LEU A 683 1.21 20.91 -27.23
CA LEU A 683 0.07 21.12 -26.35
C LEU A 683 -0.13 19.97 -25.35
N ILE A 684 0.59 18.85 -25.49
CA ILE A 684 0.38 17.65 -24.68
C ILE A 684 0.70 17.91 -23.20
N LEU A 685 1.89 18.44 -22.89
CA LEU A 685 2.32 18.71 -21.51
C LEU A 685 1.47 19.78 -20.79
N PRO A 686 1.13 20.94 -21.40
CA PRO A 686 0.24 21.90 -20.73
C PRO A 686 -1.20 21.38 -20.57
N LEU A 687 -1.73 20.63 -21.54
CA LEU A 687 -3.05 19.99 -21.41
C LEU A 687 -3.05 18.97 -20.27
N LEU A 688 -1.99 18.16 -20.17
CA LEU A 688 -1.81 17.20 -19.08
C LEU A 688 -1.76 17.92 -17.73
N ALA A 689 -0.97 18.98 -17.59
CA ALA A 689 -0.90 19.76 -16.35
C ALA A 689 -2.28 20.33 -15.94
N CYS A 690 -3.03 20.88 -16.90
CA CYS A 690 -4.40 21.36 -16.68
C CYS A 690 -5.34 20.24 -16.22
N LEU A 691 -5.26 19.07 -16.86
CA LEU A 691 -6.06 17.90 -16.49
C LEU A 691 -5.72 17.39 -15.08
N LEU A 692 -4.43 17.39 -14.69
CA LEU A 692 -4.02 17.00 -13.33
C LEU A 692 -4.55 17.98 -12.28
N VAL A 693 -4.60 19.28 -12.56
CA VAL A 693 -5.26 20.27 -11.69
C VAL A 693 -6.76 19.98 -11.57
N ALA A 694 -7.43 19.64 -12.68
CA ALA A 694 -8.83 19.22 -12.64
C ALA A 694 -9.04 17.95 -11.81
N CYS A 695 -8.14 16.96 -11.91
CA CYS A 695 -8.17 15.75 -11.08
C CYS A 695 -7.94 16.06 -9.59
N ALA A 696 -7.07 17.03 -9.26
CA ALA A 696 -6.77 17.38 -7.87
C ALA A 696 -8.02 17.81 -7.09
N TYR A 697 -8.89 18.61 -7.72
CA TYR A 697 -10.12 19.12 -7.09
C TYR A 697 -11.37 18.32 -7.43
N GLY A 698 -11.43 17.70 -8.61
CA GLY A 698 -12.62 16.96 -9.08
C GLY A 698 -12.73 15.54 -8.52
N LEU A 699 -11.60 14.84 -8.35
CA LEU A 699 -11.60 13.43 -7.95
C LEU A 699 -12.28 13.15 -6.59
N PRO A 700 -12.10 13.97 -5.53
CA PRO A 700 -12.79 13.75 -4.26
C PRO A 700 -14.31 13.83 -4.37
N GLY A 701 -14.82 14.77 -5.18
CA GLY A 701 -16.25 14.88 -5.47
C GLY A 701 -16.78 13.67 -6.24
N LEU A 702 -16.03 13.23 -7.25
CA LEU A 702 -16.37 12.05 -8.06
C LEU A 702 -16.37 10.77 -7.23
N ILE A 703 -15.41 10.59 -6.31
CA ILE A 703 -15.39 9.43 -5.41
C ILE A 703 -16.67 9.36 -4.58
N ARG A 704 -17.13 10.49 -4.02
CA ARG A 704 -18.39 10.54 -3.27
C ARG A 704 -19.60 10.17 -4.13
N LEU A 705 -19.65 10.63 -5.38
CA LEU A 705 -20.72 10.29 -6.32
C LEU A 705 -20.69 8.81 -6.73
N LEU A 706 -19.50 8.21 -6.80
CA LEU A 706 -19.32 6.83 -7.24
C LEU A 706 -19.50 5.79 -6.13
N GLN A 707 -19.42 6.18 -4.86
CA GLN A 707 -19.53 5.28 -3.70
C GLN A 707 -20.79 4.39 -3.68
N PRO A 708 -22.00 4.86 -4.05
CA PRO A 708 -23.21 4.04 -4.02
C PRO A 708 -23.28 2.95 -5.11
N PHE A 709 -22.45 3.03 -6.15
CA PHE A 709 -22.54 2.11 -7.28
C PHE A 709 -21.93 0.73 -6.97
N THR A 710 -22.36 -0.28 -7.72
CA THR A 710 -21.80 -1.63 -7.64
C THR A 710 -20.31 -1.64 -8.01
N LEU A 711 -19.57 -2.65 -7.53
CA LEU A 711 -18.13 -2.76 -7.80
C LEU A 711 -17.79 -2.71 -9.30
N PRO A 712 -18.48 -3.43 -10.22
CA PRO A 712 -18.18 -3.34 -11.65
C PRO A 712 -18.39 -1.93 -12.23
N MET A 713 -19.44 -1.23 -11.78
CA MET A 713 -19.72 0.14 -12.22
C MET A 713 -18.65 1.12 -11.71
N ARG A 714 -18.20 0.96 -10.46
CA ARG A 714 -17.11 1.77 -9.90
C ARG A 714 -15.82 1.58 -10.68
N ILE A 715 -15.47 0.34 -11.03
CA ILE A 715 -14.30 0.03 -11.87
C ILE A 715 -14.45 0.68 -13.25
N ALA A 716 -15.59 0.50 -13.91
CA ALA A 716 -15.83 1.05 -15.25
C ALA A 716 -15.72 2.58 -15.29
N TRP A 717 -16.34 3.27 -14.33
CA TRP A 717 -16.24 4.72 -14.22
C TRP A 717 -14.82 5.20 -13.88
N CYS A 718 -14.09 4.50 -13.01
CA CYS A 718 -12.70 4.81 -12.74
C CYS A 718 -11.83 4.71 -13.99
N VAL A 719 -11.95 3.60 -14.74
CA VAL A 719 -11.21 3.42 -16.00
C VAL A 719 -11.51 4.56 -16.96
N LEU A 720 -12.79 4.91 -17.13
CA LEU A 720 -13.22 5.98 -18.03
C LEU A 720 -12.69 7.36 -17.60
N LEU A 721 -12.76 7.68 -16.30
CA LEU A 721 -12.31 8.97 -15.76
C LEU A 721 -10.78 9.13 -15.82
N LEU A 722 -10.04 8.03 -15.65
CA LEU A 722 -8.59 8.03 -15.67
C LEU A 722 -8.00 7.91 -17.07
N PHE A 723 -8.79 7.44 -18.04
CA PHE A 723 -8.34 7.25 -19.41
C PHE A 723 -7.71 8.50 -20.02
N PRO A 724 -8.29 9.71 -19.97
CA PRO A 724 -7.68 10.90 -20.56
C PRO A 724 -6.33 11.26 -19.93
N ALA A 725 -6.22 11.11 -18.60
CA ALA A 725 -4.98 11.41 -17.87
C ALA A 725 -3.90 10.39 -18.23
N GLY A 726 -4.22 9.09 -18.12
CA GLY A 726 -3.31 8.01 -18.51
C GLY A 726 -2.88 8.13 -19.97
N PHE A 727 -3.80 8.38 -20.90
CA PHE A 727 -3.49 8.55 -22.31
C PHE A 727 -2.48 9.66 -22.57
N LEU A 728 -2.59 10.80 -21.88
CA LEU A 728 -1.62 11.89 -22.00
C LEU A 728 -0.30 11.58 -21.27
N LEU A 729 -0.33 10.89 -20.12
CA LEU A 729 0.84 10.49 -19.34
C LEU A 729 1.79 9.55 -20.10
N GLY A 730 1.25 8.74 -21.02
CA GLY A 730 2.05 7.82 -21.85
C GLY A 730 2.89 8.48 -22.96
N MET A 731 2.69 9.77 -23.24
CA MET A 731 3.31 10.45 -24.38
C MET A 731 4.67 11.13 -24.11
N PRO A 732 4.93 11.78 -22.95
CA PRO A 732 6.16 12.53 -22.69
C PRO A 732 7.44 11.68 -22.80
N PHE A 733 7.47 10.49 -22.19
CA PHE A 733 8.69 9.69 -22.20
C PHE A 733 9.16 9.30 -23.62
N PRO A 734 8.31 8.70 -24.50
CA PRO A 734 8.68 8.43 -25.89
C PRO A 734 9.03 9.70 -26.69
N LEU A 735 8.35 10.83 -26.42
CA LEU A 735 8.67 12.11 -27.05
C LEU A 735 10.11 12.55 -26.74
N GLY A 736 10.49 12.55 -25.46
CA GLY A 736 11.85 12.89 -25.04
C GLY A 736 12.90 11.94 -25.61
N VAL A 737 12.66 10.62 -25.53
CA VAL A 737 13.57 9.61 -26.08
C VAL A 737 13.74 9.76 -27.59
N SER A 738 12.66 10.08 -28.32
CA SER A 738 12.72 10.30 -29.77
C SER A 738 13.57 11.52 -30.15
N LEU A 739 13.62 12.56 -29.32
CA LEU A 739 14.47 13.74 -29.53
C LEU A 739 15.95 13.42 -29.25
N VAL A 740 16.22 12.79 -28.11
CA VAL A 740 17.60 12.45 -27.70
C VAL A 740 18.20 11.39 -28.63
N GLY A 741 17.42 10.36 -28.98
CA GLY A 741 17.84 9.25 -29.84
C GLY A 741 18.08 9.63 -31.31
N ARG A 742 17.66 10.83 -31.76
CA ARG A 742 18.03 11.40 -33.07
C ARG A 742 19.46 11.95 -33.07
N SER A 743 19.91 12.45 -31.92
CA SER A 743 21.25 13.01 -31.75
C SER A 743 22.26 11.89 -31.61
N ASP A 744 22.01 10.99 -30.66
CA ASP A 744 22.92 9.89 -30.32
C ASP A 744 22.12 8.72 -29.73
N ARG A 745 22.16 7.57 -30.40
CA ARG A 745 21.47 6.34 -29.95
C ARG A 745 22.02 5.83 -28.63
N ALA A 746 23.28 6.11 -28.30
CA ALA A 746 23.89 5.70 -27.04
C ALA A 746 23.29 6.41 -25.81
N GLN A 747 22.50 7.47 -26.02
CA GLN A 747 21.85 8.21 -24.94
C GLN A 747 20.46 7.68 -24.57
N ILE A 748 19.87 6.78 -25.38
CA ILE A 748 18.56 6.19 -25.09
C ILE A 748 18.57 5.39 -23.76
N PRO A 749 19.55 4.51 -23.49
CA PRO A 749 19.63 3.79 -22.21
C PRO A 749 19.79 4.73 -21.02
N TRP A 750 20.44 5.88 -21.22
CA TRP A 750 20.59 6.87 -20.18
C TRP A 750 19.30 7.62 -19.86
N ALA A 751 18.54 8.01 -20.87
CA ALA A 751 17.22 8.60 -20.68
C ALA A 751 16.30 7.66 -19.90
N PHE A 752 16.33 6.37 -20.24
CA PHE A 752 15.62 5.33 -19.50
C PHE A 752 16.14 5.23 -18.05
N SER A 753 17.45 5.18 -17.85
CA SER A 753 18.09 5.14 -16.53
C SER A 753 17.69 6.32 -15.63
N VAL A 754 17.76 7.55 -16.15
CA VAL A 754 17.39 8.77 -15.42
C VAL A 754 15.90 8.74 -15.04
N ASN A 755 15.03 8.34 -15.97
CA ASN A 755 13.59 8.24 -15.69
C ASN A 755 13.30 7.20 -14.60
N SER A 756 13.87 6.00 -14.70
CA SER A 756 13.69 4.95 -13.69
C SER A 756 14.23 5.39 -12.32
N CYS A 757 15.43 5.99 -12.26
CA CYS A 757 15.99 6.52 -11.02
C CYS A 757 15.10 7.63 -10.41
N ALA A 758 14.57 8.53 -11.23
CA ALA A 758 13.61 9.54 -10.79
C ALA A 758 12.39 8.89 -10.16
N SER A 759 11.86 7.83 -10.76
CA SER A 759 10.70 7.13 -10.24
C SER A 759 10.97 6.47 -8.89
N VAL A 760 12.14 5.84 -8.69
CA VAL A 760 12.53 5.25 -7.37
C VAL A 760 12.53 6.33 -6.28
N VAL A 761 13.25 7.43 -6.51
CA VAL A 761 13.37 8.52 -5.54
C VAL A 761 11.99 9.13 -5.27
N SER A 762 11.21 9.34 -6.31
CA SER A 762 9.90 9.97 -6.23
C SER A 762 8.87 9.10 -5.51
N ALA A 763 8.93 7.78 -5.60
CA ALA A 763 8.02 6.89 -4.86
C ALA A 763 8.20 7.01 -3.33
N SER A 764 9.44 7.07 -2.86
CA SER A 764 9.73 7.28 -1.43
C SER A 764 9.45 8.71 -0.97
N LEU A 765 9.76 9.70 -1.81
CA LEU A 765 9.46 11.11 -1.55
C LEU A 765 7.94 11.36 -1.53
N ALA A 766 7.20 10.73 -2.43
CA ALA A 766 5.75 10.76 -2.54
C ALA A 766 5.08 10.38 -1.22
N ALA A 767 5.46 9.23 -0.66
CA ALA A 767 4.92 8.78 0.63
C ALA A 767 5.18 9.80 1.75
N THR A 768 6.38 10.39 1.78
CA THR A 768 6.76 11.40 2.79
C THR A 768 6.00 12.72 2.60
N LEU A 769 5.80 13.16 1.36
CA LEU A 769 5.09 14.39 1.03
C LEU A 769 3.57 14.25 1.20
N ALA A 770 2.99 13.09 0.90
CA ALA A 770 1.56 12.84 1.05
C ALA A 770 1.10 13.06 2.49
N ILE A 771 1.92 12.65 3.47
CA ILE A 771 1.65 12.80 4.90
C ILE A 771 1.55 14.27 5.33
N SER A 772 2.39 15.14 4.76
CA SER A 772 2.48 16.55 5.17
C SER A 772 1.63 17.50 4.32
N LEU A 773 1.52 17.22 3.02
CA LEU A 773 0.85 18.07 2.05
C LEU A 773 -0.58 17.62 1.73
N GLY A 774 -0.90 16.34 1.96
CA GLY A 774 -2.12 15.71 1.48
C GLY A 774 -2.09 15.44 -0.04
N TYR A 775 -3.02 14.60 -0.48
CA TYR A 775 -3.14 14.17 -1.87
C TYR A 775 -3.47 15.32 -2.84
N THR A 776 -4.25 16.33 -2.42
CA THR A 776 -4.61 17.45 -3.31
C THR A 776 -3.36 18.19 -3.75
N ARG A 777 -2.54 18.63 -2.80
CA ARG A 777 -1.33 19.40 -3.07
C ARG A 777 -0.26 18.57 -3.78
N MET A 778 -0.19 17.28 -3.48
CA MET A 778 0.70 16.36 -4.17
C MET A 778 0.33 16.18 -5.65
N THR A 779 -0.98 16.11 -5.98
CA THR A 779 -1.45 16.10 -7.37
C THR A 779 -1.09 17.41 -8.10
N LEU A 780 -1.20 18.55 -7.42
CA LEU A 780 -0.77 19.84 -7.98
C LEU A 780 0.74 19.88 -8.25
N LEU A 781 1.55 19.28 -7.36
CA LEU A 781 2.99 19.15 -7.56
C LEU A 781 3.32 18.28 -8.78
N ALA A 782 2.57 17.19 -9.00
CA ALA A 782 2.69 16.39 -10.23
C ALA A 782 2.39 17.22 -11.49
N GLY A 783 1.33 18.04 -11.46
CA GLY A 783 1.01 18.99 -12.52
C GLY A 783 2.13 20.00 -12.79
N ALA A 784 2.74 20.55 -11.72
CA ALA A 784 3.88 21.45 -11.81
C ALA A 784 5.11 20.78 -12.44
N CYS A 785 5.39 19.52 -12.11
CA CYS A 785 6.46 18.74 -12.74
C CYS A 785 6.26 18.62 -14.25
N TYR A 786 5.05 18.31 -14.72
CA TYR A 786 4.76 18.22 -16.16
C TYR A 786 4.81 19.58 -16.87
N LEU A 787 4.41 20.67 -16.21
CA LEU A 787 4.56 22.02 -16.76
C LEU A 787 6.04 22.39 -16.94
N ALA A 788 6.88 22.13 -15.92
CA ALA A 788 8.31 22.34 -15.98
C ALA A 788 9.00 21.44 -17.02
N ALA A 789 8.56 20.18 -17.15
CA ALA A 789 9.00 19.29 -18.22
C ALA A 789 8.62 19.85 -19.60
N GLY A 790 7.46 20.49 -19.73
CA GLY A 790 7.05 21.19 -20.95
C GLY A 790 8.03 22.29 -21.34
N LEU A 791 8.45 23.12 -20.38
CA LEU A 791 9.48 24.16 -20.61
C LEU A 791 10.82 23.57 -21.05
N CYS A 792 11.24 22.46 -20.43
CA CYS A 792 12.45 21.74 -20.84
C CYS A 792 12.32 21.19 -22.26
N PHE A 793 11.17 20.61 -22.60
CA PHE A 793 10.87 20.09 -23.93
C PHE A 793 10.93 21.19 -24.99
N PHE A 794 10.33 22.36 -24.75
CA PHE A 794 10.41 23.50 -25.68
C PHE A 794 11.86 23.96 -25.93
N ARG A 795 12.70 23.97 -24.90
CA ARG A 795 14.14 24.27 -25.04
C ARG A 795 14.88 23.20 -25.84
N LEU A 796 14.55 21.92 -25.62
CA LEU A 796 15.12 20.79 -26.38
C LEU A 796 14.70 20.82 -27.86
N VAL A 797 13.44 21.16 -28.15
CA VAL A 797 12.95 21.28 -29.54
C VAL A 797 13.57 22.48 -30.25
N ARG A 798 13.80 23.61 -29.56
CA ARG A 798 14.50 24.77 -30.16
C ARG A 798 15.96 24.46 -30.50
N THR A 799 16.63 23.65 -29.66
CA THR A 799 18.00 23.20 -29.92
C THR A 799 18.03 22.05 -30.96
N TRP A 800 16.94 21.31 -31.12
CA TRP A 800 16.80 20.18 -32.05
C TRP A 800 15.46 20.23 -32.80
N PRO A 801 15.30 21.09 -33.82
CA PRO A 801 14.01 21.31 -34.48
C PRO A 801 13.43 20.02 -35.07
N LEU A 802 12.12 19.84 -34.90
CA LEU A 802 11.38 18.79 -35.60
C LEU A 802 11.42 19.10 -37.11
N PRO A 803 11.57 18.10 -37.99
CA PRO A 803 11.50 18.35 -39.43
C PRO A 803 10.17 19.02 -39.76
N SER A 804 10.23 20.15 -40.48
CA SER A 804 9.06 20.79 -41.07
C SER A 804 8.35 19.79 -41.97
N SER A 805 7.01 19.74 -41.88
CA SER A 805 6.10 18.82 -42.58
C SER A 805 6.05 19.00 -44.11
N GLY A 806 7.21 19.11 -44.77
CA GLY A 806 7.31 19.40 -46.20
C GLY A 806 8.47 18.73 -46.94
N GLN A 807 9.49 18.18 -46.27
CA GLN A 807 10.55 17.45 -46.97
C GLN A 807 10.23 15.95 -47.03
N LYS A 808 9.48 15.56 -48.07
CA LYS A 808 9.61 14.22 -48.64
C LYS A 808 11.09 14.04 -48.99
N THR A 809 11.78 13.17 -48.25
CA THR A 809 13.11 12.68 -48.64
C THR A 809 12.95 11.93 -49.97
N ARG A 810 13.26 12.62 -51.08
CA ARG A 810 13.73 11.95 -52.29
C ARG A 810 15.13 11.42 -51.99
N SER A 811 15.26 10.09 -52.06
CA SER A 811 16.44 9.22 -52.18
C SER A 811 16.45 8.12 -51.13
#